data_AF-A0A538DGG7-F1
#
_entry.id   AF-A0A538DGG7-F1
#
_cell.length_a   1.000
_cell.length_b   1.000
_cell.length_c   1.000
_cell.angle_alpha   90.00
_cell.angle_beta   90.00
_cell.angle_gamma   90.00
#
_symmetry.space_group_name_H-M   'P 1'
#
loop_
_entity.id
_entity.type
_entity.pdbx_description
1 polymer ?
#
loop_
_entity_poly.entity_id
_entity_poly.type
_entity_poly.pdbx_seq_one_letter_code
_entity_poly.pdbx_strand_id
1 'polypeptide(L)'
;MKVAYYSPLPPERSGIADYAALLLPALGRLVDVEVVRRGRTRPVAADVALYHVGNDPEAHGWIVEALRRRPGVVVLHDFVLHHLVAGLTIGHKDGPGYLAAMERDAGVAGRLLAHGVLDGRVAPIWETRPDEFPLAGEVLSHATGLIAHSRYVEQRARESGYHGPLWRIPHPAWPVADVAAAELEGRPLFGCFGHLNASKRIPQLLEAFALVRERHPNARLLLVGPASPRFDAGRLIGEGVERIDYVGEDRLWSLMAACDACIALRAPTMGETSGSVIRALSLGRPLVVSDLGWFSELPAEVALKVPVDEDEVPSLATALELLASSEATQLAMSDAARAYAGDELDLGRVAERYVTALEEAAGGSAVADTVVAEVAQAAAEIGIEPGTPFATELAGHLDELGLARNGRPEPAPPPREGRLARVPVWAWLAALVVVSALFRYGLSRRVVAPWIMVDELIYSELAKSFAATGHFLIRDVHHGAYGAVYPVLISAAWRLFGSVPDAYAAAKTIGSVVMSLTAIPVYFLARRVLTPLPSLVAAALAVAVPSLMYTGTLMTETVFYPVFACVALALVLMLERPTLPRQLTLLALCLLAFLTRTQAIVLVPAVATAPLLLVWLDRRRLRMLADFRALYGILLGAVVAVLVVQLARGHSPYDVLGSYSLTGHTTYRPGQVVKWVLYHLAELDLYLAVAPFAAVLLLTALGRSLDRPLRVFLAATLPLTGWLVLEVAAFASALSPRVEERNLFYVAPLFLIALLAWIERGLPRPPRAAAVAAVVAAALPGVLPYHTLIGASAESDTLALMPLWWLNETVVGLDTIAVVVVVAGALISLLFLSVSPRYALALPVAVFLWFAFTTERVERFDHGFPKASVGALFQGITAPRRDWVDAAVGRHADVAFVFSGKDVHNQPLTLWENEFYNRSIGAVYDLRQPSMGDLPETKVTERRDGVLLANGQPVRHPYVLSEESVPLAGKVVARDVRKGMVLRRTDGVLAIGYRVRGLYPNDTWSGRRVVYTRLRCKGGTVTAELASDVHLFSRPQTVRAAGRSVTFDPADTASLTVPLRQQGGVCRVVFGVLPTAVPGKGDARVLGVHFLGFRYTAP
;
A
#
# COMPACT_ATOMS: atom_id res chain seq x y z
N MET A 1 -36.77 -6.69 48.86
CA MET A 1 -35.58 -5.94 48.42
C MET A 1 -35.71 -4.50 48.86
N LYS A 2 -34.66 -3.93 49.44
CA LYS A 2 -34.55 -2.52 49.84
C LYS A 2 -33.70 -1.75 48.83
N VAL A 3 -34.21 -0.64 48.29
CA VAL A 3 -33.59 0.18 47.26
C VAL A 3 -33.27 1.57 47.80
N ALA A 4 -32.02 2.01 47.71
CA ALA A 4 -31.65 3.39 47.98
C ALA A 4 -31.87 4.24 46.72
N TYR A 5 -32.81 5.18 46.75
CA TYR A 5 -33.27 5.94 45.59
C TYR A 5 -32.68 7.36 45.59
N TYR A 6 -31.78 7.62 44.63
CA TYR A 6 -31.10 8.91 44.46
C TYR A 6 -31.63 9.61 43.22
N SER A 7 -32.41 10.68 43.41
CA SER A 7 -32.98 11.50 42.34
C SER A 7 -33.25 12.91 42.85
N PRO A 8 -33.22 13.95 41.99
CA PRO A 8 -33.94 15.18 42.31
C PRO A 8 -35.43 14.89 42.51
N LEU A 9 -36.09 15.68 43.35
CA LEU A 9 -37.53 15.59 43.64
C LEU A 9 -38.14 17.00 43.70
N PRO A 10 -39.46 17.16 43.45
CA PRO A 10 -40.14 18.43 43.65
C PRO A 10 -39.88 18.97 45.07
N PRO A 11 -39.64 20.28 45.26
CA PRO A 11 -39.88 21.38 44.32
C PRO A 11 -38.73 21.72 43.37
N GLU A 12 -37.71 20.86 43.21
CA GLU A 12 -36.65 21.08 42.22
C GLU A 12 -37.25 21.10 40.80
N ARG A 13 -36.98 22.17 40.04
CA ARG A 13 -37.55 22.39 38.70
C ARG A 13 -36.78 21.62 37.62
N SER A 14 -36.92 20.30 37.62
CA SER A 14 -36.28 19.41 36.64
C SER A 14 -37.29 18.38 36.12
N GLY A 15 -37.21 18.03 34.84
CA GLY A 15 -38.05 16.97 34.27
C GLY A 15 -37.82 15.60 34.93
N ILE A 16 -36.62 15.37 35.49
CA ILE A 16 -36.30 14.14 36.22
C ILE A 16 -36.92 14.15 37.63
N ALA A 17 -37.13 15.33 38.21
CA ALA A 17 -37.88 15.45 39.46
C ALA A 17 -39.36 15.05 39.25
N ASP A 18 -39.98 15.50 38.16
CA ASP A 18 -41.33 15.08 37.78
C ASP A 18 -41.38 13.58 37.47
N TYR A 19 -40.40 13.07 36.72
CA TYR A 19 -40.26 11.63 36.44
C TYR A 19 -40.21 10.81 37.73
N ALA A 20 -39.39 11.24 38.69
CA ALA A 20 -39.24 10.53 39.96
C ALA A 20 -40.52 10.62 40.79
N ALA A 21 -41.20 11.77 40.83
CA ALA A 21 -42.49 11.92 41.48
C ALA A 21 -43.57 11.01 40.87
N LEU A 22 -43.51 10.77 39.55
CA LEU A 22 -44.39 9.84 38.83
C LEU A 22 -44.08 8.37 39.18
N LEU A 23 -42.81 7.97 39.11
CA LEU A 23 -42.40 6.57 39.27
C LEU A 23 -42.44 6.08 40.73
N LEU A 24 -42.04 6.93 41.67
CA LEU A 24 -41.78 6.53 43.05
C LEU A 24 -43.00 5.96 43.81
N PRO A 25 -44.23 6.51 43.67
CA PRO A 25 -45.42 5.89 44.25
C PRO A 25 -45.77 4.52 43.64
N ALA A 26 -45.47 4.29 42.36
CA ALA A 26 -45.66 3.00 41.73
C ALA A 26 -44.60 1.99 42.19
N LEU A 27 -43.33 2.40 42.24
CA LEU A 27 -42.23 1.56 42.69
C LEU A 27 -42.34 1.19 44.18
N GLY A 28 -42.73 2.13 45.04
CA GLY A 28 -42.90 1.93 46.48
C GLY A 28 -44.06 1.00 46.86
N ARG A 29 -44.96 0.68 45.93
CA ARG A 29 -45.98 -0.38 46.10
C ARG A 29 -45.41 -1.79 45.92
N LEU A 30 -44.27 -1.92 45.24
CA LEU A 30 -43.69 -3.20 44.83
C LEU A 30 -42.43 -3.56 45.62
N VAL A 31 -41.63 -2.56 46.03
CA VAL A 31 -40.36 -2.75 46.77
C VAL A 31 -40.19 -1.71 47.89
N ASP A 32 -39.35 -2.01 48.87
CA ASP A 32 -39.01 -1.07 49.95
C ASP A 32 -38.03 0.00 49.43
N VAL A 33 -38.49 1.24 49.29
CA VAL A 33 -37.71 2.34 48.71
C VAL A 33 -37.30 3.34 49.79
N GLU A 34 -36.00 3.44 50.08
CA GLU A 34 -35.45 4.51 50.91
C GLU A 34 -35.01 5.68 50.02
N VAL A 35 -35.82 6.74 50.01
CA VAL A 35 -35.52 7.99 49.29
C VAL A 35 -34.38 8.72 49.97
N VAL A 36 -33.30 8.94 49.23
CA VAL A 36 -32.11 9.60 49.78
C VAL A 36 -32.28 11.11 49.75
N ARG A 37 -32.13 11.76 50.92
CA ARG A 37 -32.20 13.22 51.05
C ARG A 37 -31.15 13.90 50.17
N ARG A 38 -31.55 14.97 49.47
CA ARG A 38 -30.69 15.82 48.64
C ARG A 38 -29.39 16.18 49.37
N GLY A 39 -28.26 16.01 48.69
CA GLY A 39 -26.91 16.30 49.22
C GLY A 39 -26.30 15.20 50.09
N ARG A 40 -27.04 14.13 50.45
CA ARG A 40 -26.48 12.98 51.19
C ARG A 40 -25.70 12.08 50.24
N THR A 41 -24.37 12.19 50.25
CA THR A 41 -23.48 11.38 49.41
C THR A 41 -22.94 10.12 50.11
N ARG A 42 -23.08 10.01 51.44
CA ARG A 42 -22.67 8.80 52.17
C ARG A 42 -23.59 7.62 51.82
N PRO A 43 -23.02 6.42 51.60
CA PRO A 43 -23.82 5.23 51.30
C PRO A 43 -24.92 4.96 52.32
N VAL A 44 -26.09 4.58 51.82
CA VAL A 44 -27.24 4.15 52.62
C VAL A 44 -27.30 2.62 52.63
N ALA A 45 -27.74 2.03 53.74
CA ALA A 45 -27.92 0.58 53.85
C ALA A 45 -29.16 0.14 53.04
N ALA A 46 -28.90 -0.48 51.90
CA ALA A 46 -29.86 -1.02 50.95
C ALA A 46 -29.20 -2.17 50.16
N ASP A 47 -30.02 -3.02 49.55
CA ASP A 47 -29.57 -4.14 48.71
C ASP A 47 -28.98 -3.61 47.41
N VAL A 48 -29.65 -2.65 46.78
CA VAL A 48 -29.21 -1.96 45.55
C VAL A 48 -29.40 -0.45 45.69
N ALA A 49 -28.55 0.32 45.03
CA ALA A 49 -28.67 1.77 44.93
C ALA A 49 -29.03 2.15 43.48
N LEU A 50 -30.05 2.99 43.32
CA LEU A 50 -30.56 3.47 42.04
C LEU A 50 -30.31 4.98 41.91
N TYR A 51 -29.60 5.39 40.86
CA TYR A 51 -29.14 6.76 40.63
C TYR A 51 -29.77 7.34 39.36
N HIS A 52 -30.54 8.41 39.48
CA HIS A 52 -31.12 9.12 38.34
C HIS A 52 -30.19 10.27 37.92
N VAL A 53 -29.59 10.14 36.74
CA VAL A 53 -28.57 11.09 36.26
C VAL A 53 -29.01 11.72 34.94
N GLY A 54 -29.02 13.04 34.91
CA GLY A 54 -29.21 13.88 33.72
C GLY A 54 -28.14 14.96 33.63
N ASN A 55 -28.20 15.79 32.58
CA ASN A 55 -27.13 16.71 32.20
C ASN A 55 -27.12 18.07 32.96
N ASP A 56 -27.68 18.14 34.17
CA ASP A 56 -27.72 19.36 34.97
C ASP A 56 -26.89 19.23 36.26
N PRO A 57 -25.84 20.04 36.46
CA PRO A 57 -24.95 19.92 37.61
C PRO A 57 -25.60 20.30 38.95
N GLU A 58 -26.55 21.21 38.97
CA GLU A 58 -27.20 21.66 40.21
C GLU A 58 -28.13 20.58 40.80
N ALA A 59 -28.84 19.86 39.94
CA ALA A 59 -29.74 18.78 40.31
C ALA A 59 -29.02 17.44 40.52
N HIS A 60 -28.04 17.11 39.67
CA HIS A 60 -27.46 15.76 39.62
C HIS A 60 -26.03 15.66 40.19
N GLY A 61 -25.35 16.78 40.48
CA GLY A 61 -23.96 16.74 40.92
C GLY A 61 -23.73 15.89 42.17
N TRP A 62 -24.55 16.07 43.20
CA TRP A 62 -24.49 15.29 44.44
C TRP A 62 -24.84 13.79 44.23
N ILE A 63 -25.61 13.47 43.19
CA ILE A 63 -25.97 12.09 42.83
C ILE A 63 -24.75 11.39 42.22
N VAL A 64 -24.03 12.05 41.31
CA VAL A 64 -22.77 11.53 40.75
C VAL A 64 -21.71 11.38 41.85
N GLU A 65 -21.62 12.31 42.79
CA GLU A 65 -20.73 12.16 43.95
C GLU A 65 -21.10 10.97 44.84
N ALA A 66 -22.38 10.68 45.02
CA ALA A 66 -22.86 9.50 45.73
C ALA A 66 -22.54 8.21 44.97
N LEU A 67 -22.72 8.20 43.64
CA LEU A 67 -22.39 7.08 42.74
C LEU A 67 -20.89 6.75 42.79
N ARG A 68 -20.01 7.76 42.78
CA ARG A 68 -18.55 7.56 42.92
C ARG A 68 -18.16 6.88 44.23
N ARG A 69 -18.97 7.06 45.30
CA ARG A 69 -18.72 6.46 46.63
C ARG A 69 -19.29 5.05 46.77
N ARG A 70 -20.42 4.77 46.12
CA ARG A 70 -21.02 3.43 46.05
C ARG A 70 -21.55 3.22 44.62
N PRO A 71 -20.85 2.44 43.79
CA PRO A 71 -21.37 2.00 42.50
C PRO A 71 -22.77 1.38 42.63
N GLY A 72 -23.63 1.64 41.64
CA GLY A 72 -24.99 1.10 41.62
C GLY A 72 -25.64 1.23 40.25
N VAL A 73 -26.95 0.94 40.19
CA VAL A 73 -27.73 1.01 38.96
C VAL A 73 -27.98 2.47 38.61
N VAL A 74 -27.70 2.86 37.37
CA VAL A 74 -27.92 4.22 36.89
C VAL A 74 -29.10 4.24 35.91
N VAL A 75 -30.07 5.12 36.15
CA VAL A 75 -31.03 5.55 35.14
C VAL A 75 -30.42 6.74 34.41
N LEU A 76 -30.04 6.53 33.15
CA LEU A 76 -29.39 7.55 32.34
C LEU A 76 -30.43 8.29 31.50
N HIS A 77 -30.80 9.48 31.96
CA HIS A 77 -31.82 10.33 31.33
C HIS A 77 -31.28 11.12 30.14
N ASP A 78 -30.00 11.48 30.17
CA ASP A 78 -29.26 12.12 29.09
C ASP A 78 -27.96 11.35 28.85
N PHE A 79 -27.61 11.09 27.59
CA PHE A 79 -26.33 10.45 27.26
C PHE A 79 -25.19 11.47 27.18
N VAL A 80 -25.48 12.67 26.69
CA VAL A 80 -24.52 13.79 26.64
C VAL A 80 -24.57 14.49 27.99
N LEU A 81 -23.55 14.25 28.81
CA LEU A 81 -23.37 14.74 30.18
C LEU A 81 -22.33 15.87 30.29
N HIS A 82 -21.98 16.52 29.18
CA HIS A 82 -20.91 17.53 29.17
C HIS A 82 -21.21 18.71 30.11
N HIS A 83 -22.45 19.21 30.17
CA HIS A 83 -22.81 20.32 31.07
C HIS A 83 -22.67 19.90 32.54
N LEU A 84 -23.13 18.69 32.89
CA LEU A 84 -22.95 18.11 34.21
C LEU A 84 -21.46 18.02 34.59
N VAL A 85 -20.64 17.45 33.70
CA VAL A 85 -19.20 17.27 33.96
C VAL A 85 -18.47 18.61 34.05
N ALA A 86 -18.78 19.56 33.17
CA ALA A 86 -18.22 20.92 33.22
C ALA A 86 -18.60 21.64 34.53
N GLY A 87 -19.84 21.50 35.00
CA GLY A 87 -20.28 22.03 36.30
C GLY A 87 -19.55 21.38 37.47
N LEU A 88 -19.43 20.05 37.47
CA LEU A 88 -18.74 19.26 38.50
C LEU A 88 -17.22 19.49 38.56
N THR A 89 -16.62 20.02 37.49
CA THR A 89 -15.18 20.22 37.38
C THR A 89 -14.83 21.70 37.32
N ILE A 90 -15.00 22.33 36.15
CA ILE A 90 -14.70 23.75 35.92
C ILE A 90 -15.49 24.65 36.89
N GLY A 91 -16.78 24.36 37.11
CA GLY A 91 -17.62 25.09 38.07
C GLY A 91 -17.05 25.09 39.50
N HIS A 92 -16.33 24.03 39.87
CA HIS A 92 -15.62 23.89 41.15
C HIS A 92 -14.13 24.24 41.08
N LYS A 93 -13.67 24.88 40.00
CA LYS A 93 -12.25 25.21 39.72
C LYS A 93 -11.32 24.00 39.62
N ASP A 94 -11.86 22.83 39.27
CA ASP A 94 -11.10 21.60 39.02
C ASP A 94 -10.80 21.45 37.51
N GLY A 95 -9.86 22.27 37.03
CA GLY A 95 -9.34 22.15 35.66
C GLY A 95 -8.74 20.77 35.34
N PRO A 96 -7.91 20.17 36.22
CA PRO A 96 -7.39 18.82 36.03
C PRO A 96 -8.48 17.75 35.88
N GLY A 97 -9.56 17.83 36.65
CA GLY A 97 -10.71 16.93 36.51
C GLY A 97 -11.38 17.03 35.15
N TYR A 98 -11.56 18.25 34.63
CA TYR A 98 -12.10 18.45 33.28
C TYR A 98 -11.17 17.90 32.19
N LEU A 99 -9.86 18.12 32.32
CA LEU A 99 -8.85 17.55 31.41
C LEU A 99 -8.89 16.01 31.42
N ALA A 100 -9.02 15.41 32.60
CA ALA A 100 -9.09 13.95 32.77
C ALA A 100 -10.37 13.37 32.16
N ALA A 101 -11.53 14.00 32.37
CA ALA A 101 -12.79 13.57 31.77
C ALA A 101 -12.75 13.65 30.24
N MET A 102 -12.20 14.73 29.70
CA MET A 102 -12.03 14.91 28.25
C MET A 102 -10.98 13.96 27.65
N GLU A 103 -9.93 13.62 28.39
CA GLU A 103 -8.95 12.61 27.98
C GLU A 103 -9.53 11.20 27.97
N ARG A 104 -10.33 10.84 28.98
CA ARG A 104 -10.96 9.53 29.06
C ARG A 104 -11.86 9.27 27.85
N ASP A 105 -12.74 10.22 27.54
CA ASP A 105 -13.79 10.01 26.54
C ASP A 105 -13.32 10.35 25.11
N ALA A 106 -12.31 11.21 24.94
CA ALA A 106 -11.84 11.66 23.61
C ALA A 106 -10.30 11.62 23.43
N GLY A 107 -9.59 10.93 24.31
CA GLY A 107 -8.14 10.74 24.24
C GLY A 107 -7.32 12.02 24.34
N VAL A 108 -6.08 11.96 23.89
CA VAL A 108 -5.14 13.11 23.92
C VAL A 108 -5.70 14.33 23.16
N ALA A 109 -6.46 14.11 22.09
CA ALA A 109 -7.12 15.19 21.37
C ALA A 109 -8.16 15.92 22.23
N GLY A 110 -8.99 15.16 22.96
CA GLY A 110 -9.93 15.70 23.95
C GLY A 110 -9.22 16.50 25.03
N ARG A 111 -8.11 15.97 25.58
CA ARG A 111 -7.29 16.68 26.59
C ARG A 111 -6.75 18.02 26.07
N LEU A 112 -6.26 18.07 24.84
CA LEU A 112 -5.73 19.30 24.23
C LEU A 112 -6.84 20.34 23.97
N LEU A 113 -8.02 19.88 23.51
CA LEU A 113 -9.19 20.75 23.35
C LEU A 113 -9.63 21.32 24.69
N ALA A 114 -9.69 20.48 25.73
CA ALA A 114 -10.02 20.89 27.08
C ALA A 114 -9.02 21.92 27.65
N HIS A 115 -7.72 21.75 27.38
CA HIS A 115 -6.72 22.79 27.68
C HIS A 115 -7.02 24.12 26.98
N GLY A 116 -7.40 24.08 25.69
CA GLY A 116 -7.79 25.28 24.95
C GLY A 116 -9.02 25.99 25.53
N VAL A 117 -9.99 25.22 26.06
CA VAL A 117 -11.16 25.77 26.75
C VAL A 117 -10.77 26.42 28.08
N LEU A 118 -9.94 25.75 28.89
CA LEU A 118 -9.46 26.29 30.18
C LEU A 118 -8.62 27.58 30.00
N ASP A 119 -7.85 27.67 28.91
CA ASP A 119 -7.07 28.84 28.54
C ASP A 119 -7.91 29.97 27.87
N GLY A 120 -9.22 29.75 27.65
CA GLY A 120 -10.10 30.71 26.97
C GLY A 120 -9.82 30.90 25.47
N ARG A 121 -9.02 30.01 24.85
CA ARG A 121 -8.69 30.03 23.42
C ARG A 121 -9.73 29.32 22.55
N VAL A 122 -10.52 28.45 23.16
CA VAL A 122 -11.61 27.70 22.52
C VAL A 122 -12.89 28.04 23.26
N ALA A 123 -13.97 28.29 22.51
CA ALA A 123 -15.28 28.52 23.11
C ALA A 123 -15.71 27.32 23.98
N PRO A 124 -16.47 27.54 25.06
CA PRO A 124 -17.06 26.47 25.87
C PRO A 124 -17.69 25.36 25.03
N ILE A 125 -17.12 24.15 25.10
CA ILE A 125 -17.58 23.02 24.27
C ILE A 125 -19.00 22.63 24.64
N TRP A 126 -19.34 22.68 25.93
CA TRP A 126 -20.69 22.42 26.40
C TRP A 126 -21.75 23.34 25.78
N GLU A 127 -21.39 24.55 25.34
CA GLU A 127 -22.34 25.49 24.74
C GLU A 127 -22.40 25.41 23.21
N THR A 128 -21.34 24.93 22.58
CA THR A 128 -21.16 25.04 21.12
C THR A 128 -21.31 23.71 20.39
N ARG A 129 -20.83 22.61 20.99
CA ARG A 129 -20.83 21.27 20.38
C ARG A 129 -20.76 20.14 21.44
N PRO A 130 -21.67 20.13 22.44
CA PRO A 130 -21.64 19.15 23.53
C PRO A 130 -21.79 17.69 23.05
N ASP A 131 -22.52 17.46 21.97
CA ASP A 131 -22.76 16.14 21.37
C ASP A 131 -21.51 15.50 20.75
N GLU A 132 -20.49 16.31 20.42
CA GLU A 132 -19.19 15.80 19.97
C GLU A 132 -18.39 15.15 21.11
N PHE A 133 -18.64 15.57 22.35
CA PHE A 133 -17.92 15.13 23.53
C PHE A 133 -18.93 14.81 24.65
N PRO A 134 -19.61 13.64 24.60
CA PRO A 134 -20.69 13.33 25.53
C PRO A 134 -20.27 13.30 27.00
N LEU A 135 -19.04 12.89 27.31
CA LEU A 135 -18.54 12.72 28.69
C LEU A 135 -19.36 11.73 29.54
N ALA A 136 -20.05 10.80 28.88
CA ALA A 136 -20.84 9.75 29.53
C ALA A 136 -19.97 8.80 30.38
N GLY A 137 -18.68 8.66 30.05
CA GLY A 137 -17.73 7.82 30.79
C GLY A 137 -17.63 8.19 32.28
N GLU A 138 -17.99 9.42 32.65
CA GLU A 138 -18.02 9.87 34.05
C GLU A 138 -19.03 9.09 34.91
N VAL A 139 -20.12 8.64 34.28
CA VAL A 139 -21.19 7.90 34.96
C VAL A 139 -21.08 6.42 34.65
N LEU A 140 -20.79 6.06 33.41
CA LEU A 140 -20.71 4.66 32.97
C LEU A 140 -19.65 3.86 33.72
N SER A 141 -18.50 4.48 34.04
CA SER A 141 -17.40 3.82 34.77
C SER A 141 -17.75 3.42 36.22
N HIS A 142 -18.82 4.00 36.79
CA HIS A 142 -19.28 3.71 38.15
C HIS A 142 -20.62 2.94 38.18
N ALA A 143 -21.24 2.69 37.03
CA ALA A 143 -22.53 2.02 36.95
C ALA A 143 -22.38 0.49 37.03
N THR A 144 -23.05 -0.15 37.99
CA THR A 144 -23.09 -1.63 38.08
C THR A 144 -24.10 -2.25 37.11
N GLY A 145 -25.10 -1.46 36.72
CA GLY A 145 -26.13 -1.72 35.72
C GLY A 145 -26.68 -0.41 35.17
N LEU A 146 -27.23 -0.42 33.95
CA LEU A 146 -27.72 0.78 33.27
C LEU A 146 -29.19 0.61 32.87
N ILE A 147 -30.02 1.59 33.17
CA ILE A 147 -31.39 1.69 32.67
C ILE A 147 -31.40 2.83 31.65
N ALA A 148 -31.79 2.50 30.42
CA ALA A 148 -31.92 3.43 29.31
C ALA A 148 -33.37 3.44 28.78
N HIS A 149 -33.84 4.59 28.32
CA HIS A 149 -35.22 4.76 27.84
C HIS A 149 -35.41 4.50 26.34
N SER A 150 -34.32 4.32 25.59
CA SER A 150 -34.34 4.23 24.13
C SER A 150 -33.26 3.27 23.60
N ARG A 151 -33.47 2.71 22.40
CA ARG A 151 -32.47 1.90 21.69
C ARG A 151 -31.25 2.74 21.31
N TYR A 152 -31.48 4.02 21.02
CA TYR A 152 -30.42 4.98 20.74
C TYR A 152 -29.44 5.09 21.90
N VAL A 153 -29.92 5.35 23.12
CA VAL A 153 -29.02 5.45 24.30
C VAL A 153 -28.37 4.11 24.62
N GLU A 154 -29.11 3.00 24.49
CA GLU A 154 -28.55 1.66 24.61
C GLU A 154 -27.36 1.46 23.67
N GLN A 155 -27.52 1.73 22.38
CA GLN A 155 -26.46 1.63 21.39
C GLN A 155 -25.29 2.57 21.71
N ARG A 156 -25.56 3.83 22.04
CA ARG A 156 -24.52 4.82 22.37
C ARG A 156 -23.71 4.43 23.61
N ALA A 157 -24.34 3.87 24.63
CA ALA A 157 -23.65 3.34 25.80
C ALA A 157 -22.74 2.15 25.46
N ARG A 158 -23.21 1.22 24.61
CA ARG A 158 -22.38 0.11 24.10
C ARG A 158 -21.20 0.59 23.27
N GLU A 159 -21.42 1.55 22.37
CA GLU A 159 -20.37 2.19 21.54
C GLU A 159 -19.33 2.93 22.39
N SER A 160 -19.73 3.46 23.54
CA SER A 160 -18.85 4.08 24.54
C SER A 160 -18.15 3.09 25.46
N GLY A 161 -18.27 1.78 25.23
CA GLY A 161 -17.53 0.75 25.97
C GLY A 161 -18.24 0.21 27.22
N TYR A 162 -19.52 0.53 27.43
CA TYR A 162 -20.26 -0.04 28.56
C TYR A 162 -20.66 -1.49 28.30
N HIS A 163 -20.12 -2.43 29.09
CA HIS A 163 -20.38 -3.88 28.96
C HIS A 163 -21.24 -4.46 30.09
N GLY A 164 -21.71 -3.65 31.04
CA GLY A 164 -22.57 -4.12 32.14
C GLY A 164 -24.01 -4.47 31.72
N PRO A 165 -24.81 -5.03 32.65
CA PRO A 165 -26.24 -5.22 32.48
C PRO A 165 -26.91 -3.92 32.04
N LEU A 166 -27.76 -4.01 31.03
CA LEU A 166 -28.47 -2.86 30.48
C LEU A 166 -29.93 -3.25 30.24
N TRP A 167 -30.83 -2.53 30.87
CA TRP A 167 -32.27 -2.72 30.71
C TRP A 167 -32.86 -1.54 29.97
N ARG A 168 -33.50 -1.83 28.83
CA ARG A 168 -34.28 -0.82 28.11
C ARG A 168 -35.67 -0.75 28.72
N ILE A 169 -35.92 0.27 29.53
CA ILE A 169 -37.20 0.49 30.21
C ILE A 169 -37.77 1.82 29.71
N PRO A 170 -38.95 1.85 29.06
CA PRO A 170 -39.49 3.08 28.51
C PRO A 170 -39.83 4.09 29.61
N HIS A 171 -39.83 5.37 29.25
CA HIS A 171 -40.34 6.42 30.12
C HIS A 171 -41.85 6.24 30.33
N PRO A 172 -42.36 6.18 31.57
CA PRO A 172 -43.77 5.94 31.83
C PRO A 172 -44.63 7.13 31.42
N ALA A 173 -45.84 6.85 30.91
CA ALA A 173 -46.88 7.84 30.66
C ALA A 173 -47.47 8.34 31.98
N TRP A 174 -47.90 9.60 31.98
CA TRP A 174 -48.62 10.17 33.11
C TRP A 174 -50.08 9.71 33.06
N PRO A 175 -50.69 9.38 34.22
CA PRO A 175 -52.12 9.18 34.27
C PRO A 175 -52.83 10.50 33.94
N VAL A 176 -53.73 10.48 32.96
CA VAL A 176 -54.53 11.65 32.60
C VAL A 176 -55.81 11.64 33.43
N ALA A 177 -55.90 12.54 34.40
CA ALA A 177 -57.12 12.78 35.17
C ALA A 177 -57.69 14.16 34.81
N ASP A 178 -58.90 14.16 34.24
CA ASP A 178 -59.83 15.30 34.07
C ASP A 178 -59.18 16.66 33.70
N VAL A 179 -58.46 16.71 32.58
CA VAL A 179 -57.81 17.93 32.07
C VAL A 179 -58.76 18.65 31.11
N ALA A 180 -59.33 19.78 31.55
CA ALA A 180 -60.05 20.69 30.66
C ALA A 180 -59.07 21.42 29.72
N ALA A 181 -59.31 21.34 28.41
CA ALA A 181 -58.52 22.07 27.41
C ALA A 181 -58.71 23.59 27.59
N ALA A 182 -57.62 24.36 27.46
CA ALA A 182 -57.69 25.81 27.50
C ALA A 182 -58.48 26.36 26.29
N GLU A 183 -59.35 27.34 26.54
CA GLU A 183 -60.04 28.07 25.48
C GLU A 183 -59.07 29.08 24.86
N LEU A 184 -58.63 28.81 23.63
CA LEU A 184 -57.71 29.65 22.85
C LEU A 184 -58.27 29.86 21.44
N GLU A 185 -58.11 31.08 20.92
CA GLU A 185 -58.57 31.45 19.58
C GLU A 185 -57.60 31.00 18.48
N GLY A 186 -58.15 30.67 17.31
CA GLY A 186 -57.37 30.27 16.13
C GLY A 186 -57.19 28.76 16.01
N ARG A 187 -57.41 28.24 14.80
CA ARG A 187 -57.28 26.83 14.44
C ARG A 187 -56.67 26.72 13.04
N PRO A 188 -55.80 25.72 12.77
CA PRO A 188 -55.25 24.76 13.72
C PRO A 188 -54.29 25.40 14.75
N LEU A 189 -54.22 24.82 15.95
CA LEU A 189 -53.39 25.28 17.06
C LEU A 189 -52.23 24.31 17.30
N PHE A 190 -51.02 24.75 16.99
CA PHE A 190 -49.78 24.00 17.20
C PHE A 190 -49.12 24.40 18.52
N GLY A 191 -48.52 23.46 19.25
CA GLY A 191 -47.86 23.75 20.53
C GLY A 191 -46.45 23.19 20.65
N CYS A 192 -45.50 24.02 21.10
CA CYS A 192 -44.14 23.62 21.46
C CYS A 192 -43.90 23.90 22.95
N PHE A 193 -43.63 22.84 23.73
CA PHE A 193 -43.61 22.89 25.20
C PHE A 193 -42.24 22.62 25.80
N GLY A 194 -41.94 23.28 26.93
CA GLY A 194 -40.74 23.11 27.76
C GLY A 194 -39.66 24.16 27.51
N HIS A 195 -38.49 24.04 28.14
CA HIS A 195 -37.43 25.05 28.09
C HIS A 195 -36.98 25.42 26.66
N LEU A 196 -37.16 26.68 26.25
CA LEU A 196 -36.90 27.18 24.90
C LEU A 196 -35.41 27.48 24.72
N ASN A 197 -34.77 26.77 23.80
CA ASN A 197 -33.36 26.91 23.49
C ASN A 197 -33.08 26.62 22.01
N ALA A 198 -31.84 26.83 21.57
CA ALA A 198 -31.44 26.62 20.18
C ALA A 198 -31.63 25.18 19.71
N SER A 199 -31.44 24.17 20.59
CA SER A 199 -31.58 22.77 20.19
C SER A 199 -33.02 22.40 19.86
N LYS A 200 -34.02 23.16 20.30
CA LYS A 200 -35.44 22.96 19.96
C LYS A 200 -35.85 23.39 18.56
N ARG A 201 -34.91 23.86 17.72
CA ARG A 201 -35.17 24.27 16.32
C ARG A 201 -36.30 25.30 16.19
N ILE A 202 -36.45 26.18 17.18
CA ILE A 202 -37.52 27.20 17.19
C ILE A 202 -37.45 28.10 15.95
N PRO A 203 -36.27 28.58 15.47
CA PRO A 203 -36.21 29.37 14.24
C PRO A 203 -36.77 28.62 13.00
N GLN A 204 -36.40 27.35 12.83
CA GLN A 204 -36.89 26.50 11.73
C GLN A 204 -38.39 26.26 11.83
N LEU A 205 -38.91 26.07 13.06
CA LEU A 205 -40.33 25.95 13.31
C LEU A 205 -41.11 27.21 12.93
N LEU A 206 -40.57 28.38 13.24
CA LEU A 206 -41.22 29.66 12.88
C LEU A 206 -41.24 29.88 11.37
N GLU A 207 -40.15 29.53 10.68
CA GLU A 207 -40.08 29.61 9.22
C GLU A 207 -41.09 28.68 8.54
N ALA A 208 -41.15 27.41 8.97
CA ALA A 208 -42.12 26.46 8.47
C ALA A 208 -43.57 26.86 8.80
N PHE A 209 -43.81 27.36 10.01
CA PHE A 209 -45.14 27.82 10.43
C PHE A 209 -45.61 29.03 9.62
N ALA A 210 -44.71 29.95 9.27
CA ALA A 210 -45.04 31.08 8.41
C ALA A 210 -45.57 30.62 7.04
N LEU A 211 -44.95 29.61 6.43
CA LEU A 211 -45.40 29.02 5.16
C LEU A 211 -46.79 28.37 5.26
N VAL A 212 -47.08 27.67 6.36
CA VAL A 212 -48.40 27.06 6.60
C VAL A 212 -49.46 28.13 6.79
N ARG A 213 -49.12 29.23 7.47
CA ARG A 213 -50.05 30.33 7.75
C ARG A 213 -50.46 31.12 6.50
N GLU A 214 -49.67 31.10 5.43
CA GLU A 214 -50.08 31.65 4.13
C GLU A 214 -51.34 30.94 3.58
N ARG A 215 -51.49 29.64 3.87
CA ARG A 215 -52.63 28.81 3.45
C ARG A 215 -53.71 28.69 4.53
N HIS A 216 -53.31 28.78 5.80
CA HIS A 216 -54.20 28.71 6.97
C HIS A 216 -54.04 29.98 7.84
N PRO A 217 -54.65 31.13 7.45
CA PRO A 217 -54.44 32.41 8.15
C PRO A 217 -54.81 32.43 9.63
N ASN A 218 -55.74 31.53 10.02
CA ASN A 218 -56.21 31.36 11.40
C ASN A 218 -55.33 30.42 12.24
N ALA A 219 -54.31 29.79 11.64
CA ALA A 219 -53.39 28.92 12.38
C ALA A 219 -52.64 29.71 13.46
N ARG A 220 -52.35 29.02 14.57
CA ARG A 220 -51.65 29.58 15.73
C ARG A 220 -50.55 28.63 16.21
N LEU A 221 -49.47 29.20 16.73
CA LEU A 221 -48.36 28.47 17.34
C LEU A 221 -48.13 28.96 18.77
N LEU A 222 -48.23 28.07 19.76
CA LEU A 222 -47.89 28.34 21.15
C LEU A 222 -46.46 27.91 21.45
N LEU A 223 -45.66 28.83 21.97
CA LEU A 223 -44.34 28.55 22.53
C LEU A 223 -44.42 28.69 24.06
N VAL A 224 -44.46 27.57 24.78
CA VAL A 224 -44.72 27.54 26.22
C VAL A 224 -43.51 27.04 27.00
N GLY A 225 -42.93 27.91 27.82
CA GLY A 225 -41.86 27.59 28.75
C GLY A 225 -40.78 28.68 28.83
N PRO A 226 -39.92 28.60 29.87
CA PRO A 226 -38.85 29.56 30.07
C PRO A 226 -37.82 29.47 28.94
N ALA A 227 -37.25 30.60 28.54
CA ALA A 227 -36.16 30.65 27.56
C ALA A 227 -34.79 30.66 28.25
N SER A 228 -33.79 30.06 27.61
CA SER A 228 -32.40 30.16 28.07
C SER A 228 -31.93 31.63 28.06
N PRO A 229 -31.10 32.07 29.02
CA PRO A 229 -30.67 33.48 29.13
C PRO A 229 -30.03 34.10 27.88
N ARG A 230 -29.42 33.27 27.02
CA ARG A 230 -28.78 33.69 25.76
C ARG A 230 -29.64 33.46 24.51
N PHE A 231 -30.87 33.01 24.69
CA PHE A 231 -31.82 32.77 23.62
C PHE A 231 -32.84 33.91 23.57
N ASP A 232 -32.69 34.84 22.61
CA ASP A 232 -33.57 36.00 22.46
C ASP A 232 -34.92 35.58 21.87
N ALA A 233 -35.75 34.97 22.73
CA ALA A 233 -37.08 34.55 22.34
C ALA A 233 -38.09 35.72 22.26
N GLY A 234 -37.68 36.97 22.52
CA GLY A 234 -38.53 38.15 22.34
C GLY A 234 -38.64 38.54 20.86
N ARG A 235 -37.57 38.33 20.09
CA ARG A 235 -37.56 38.53 18.62
C ARG A 235 -38.29 37.45 17.82
N LEU A 236 -38.71 36.38 18.49
CA LEU A 236 -39.34 35.21 17.88
C LEU A 236 -40.87 35.32 17.84
N ILE A 237 -41.43 36.45 18.27
CA ILE A 237 -42.86 36.73 18.25
C ILE A 237 -43.20 37.35 16.90
N GLY A 238 -43.87 36.57 16.05
CA GLY A 238 -44.43 37.01 14.78
C GLY A 238 -45.96 36.92 14.80
N GLU A 239 -46.59 37.29 13.70
CA GLU A 239 -48.04 37.13 13.58
C GLU A 239 -48.46 35.65 13.71
N GLY A 240 -49.45 35.39 14.57
CA GLY A 240 -49.97 34.05 14.82
C GLY A 240 -49.13 33.20 15.79
N VAL A 241 -48.07 33.74 16.37
CA VAL A 241 -47.24 33.07 17.36
C VAL A 241 -47.48 33.70 18.74
N GLU A 242 -47.87 32.89 19.72
CA GLU A 242 -48.03 33.31 21.10
C GLU A 242 -46.95 32.67 21.97
N ARG A 243 -46.28 33.48 22.79
CA ARG A 243 -45.28 33.02 23.73
C ARG A 243 -45.80 33.14 25.15
N ILE A 244 -45.81 32.01 25.86
CA ILE A 244 -46.14 31.93 27.28
C ILE A 244 -44.87 31.50 28.01
N ASP A 245 -44.49 32.22 29.06
CA ASP A 245 -43.33 31.87 29.88
C ASP A 245 -43.62 30.60 30.71
N TYR A 246 -42.87 30.39 31.79
CA TYR A 246 -43.11 29.29 32.71
C TYR A 246 -44.55 29.26 33.25
N VAL A 247 -45.18 28.08 33.20
CA VAL A 247 -46.50 27.80 33.77
C VAL A 247 -46.44 26.61 34.73
N GLY A 248 -47.36 26.56 35.69
CA GLY A 248 -47.54 25.39 36.55
C GLY A 248 -48.11 24.18 35.79
N GLU A 249 -48.08 23.00 36.42
CA GLU A 249 -48.42 21.73 35.78
C GLU A 249 -49.85 21.72 35.21
N ASP A 250 -50.87 22.10 35.98
CA ASP A 250 -52.27 22.14 35.52
C ASP A 250 -52.47 23.02 34.28
N ARG A 251 -51.79 24.17 34.24
CA ARG A 251 -51.84 25.08 33.10
C ARG A 251 -51.08 24.52 31.90
N LEU A 252 -49.96 23.83 32.12
CA LEU A 252 -49.23 23.12 31.06
C LEU A 252 -50.13 22.05 30.39
N TRP A 253 -50.80 21.23 31.19
CA TRP A 253 -51.70 20.19 30.72
C TRP A 253 -52.90 20.76 29.93
N SER A 254 -53.55 21.81 30.45
CA SER A 254 -54.68 22.45 29.75
C SER A 254 -54.29 23.10 28.43
N LEU A 255 -53.11 23.73 28.35
CA LEU A 255 -52.58 24.30 27.10
C LEU A 255 -52.23 23.21 26.09
N MET A 256 -51.57 22.13 26.53
CA MET A 256 -51.22 21.00 25.66
C MET A 256 -52.47 20.26 25.15
N ALA A 257 -53.52 20.15 25.98
CA ALA A 257 -54.81 19.60 25.60
C ALA A 257 -55.61 20.51 24.64
N ALA A 258 -55.29 21.80 24.55
CA ALA A 258 -55.92 22.68 23.56
C ALA A 258 -55.34 22.48 22.16
N CYS A 259 -54.07 22.08 22.05
CA CYS A 259 -53.35 21.96 20.79
C CYS A 259 -53.88 20.82 19.90
N ASP A 260 -53.93 21.09 18.60
CA ASP A 260 -54.26 20.13 17.56
C ASP A 260 -53.11 19.16 17.28
N ALA A 261 -51.87 19.63 17.40
CA ALA A 261 -50.67 18.81 17.41
C ALA A 261 -49.55 19.46 18.24
N CYS A 262 -48.64 18.64 18.76
CA CYS A 262 -47.50 19.09 19.54
C CYS A 262 -46.19 18.90 18.78
N ILE A 263 -45.35 19.92 18.77
CA ILE A 263 -44.09 19.96 18.05
C ILE A 263 -42.95 19.83 19.04
N ALA A 264 -42.14 18.80 18.85
CA ALA A 264 -40.96 18.52 19.65
C ALA A 264 -39.76 18.23 18.75
N LEU A 265 -39.16 19.31 18.21
CA LEU A 265 -37.96 19.25 17.40
C LEU A 265 -36.71 19.26 18.28
N ARG A 266 -35.66 18.57 17.81
CA ARG A 266 -34.37 18.52 18.48
C ARG A 266 -33.21 18.34 17.51
N ALA A 267 -32.28 19.30 17.49
CA ALA A 267 -30.93 19.07 16.97
C ALA A 267 -29.89 20.05 17.54
N PRO A 268 -28.73 19.58 18.06
CA PRO A 268 -28.40 18.17 18.29
C PRO A 268 -29.22 17.57 19.45
N THR A 269 -29.32 16.24 19.51
CA THR A 269 -29.90 15.51 20.67
C THR A 269 -28.83 15.27 21.75
N MET A 270 -29.24 15.33 23.01
CA MET A 270 -28.44 14.92 24.17
C MET A 270 -28.61 13.42 24.49
N GLY A 271 -29.36 12.67 23.68
CA GLY A 271 -29.79 11.31 23.97
C GLY A 271 -30.97 11.26 24.94
N GLU A 272 -31.70 12.37 25.09
CA GLU A 272 -32.78 12.50 26.04
C GLU A 272 -34.07 11.80 25.59
N THR A 273 -34.92 11.44 26.55
CA THR A 273 -36.34 11.10 26.31
C THR A 273 -37.21 12.23 26.84
N SER A 274 -38.06 12.78 25.99
CA SER A 274 -38.77 14.04 26.30
C SER A 274 -40.04 13.80 27.11
N GLY A 275 -40.04 14.21 28.38
CA GLY A 275 -41.23 14.17 29.23
C GLY A 275 -42.42 14.98 28.66
N SER A 276 -42.19 16.07 27.92
CA SER A 276 -43.27 16.82 27.26
C SER A 276 -43.92 16.04 26.12
N VAL A 277 -43.14 15.23 25.39
CA VAL A 277 -43.67 14.34 24.35
C VAL A 277 -44.50 13.23 24.98
N ILE A 278 -44.03 12.64 26.08
CA ILE A 278 -44.79 11.60 26.80
C ILE A 278 -46.12 12.15 27.35
N ARG A 279 -46.13 13.39 27.88
CA ARG A 279 -47.38 14.06 28.29
C ARG A 279 -48.33 14.30 27.11
N ALA A 280 -47.81 14.72 25.96
CA ALA A 280 -48.60 14.90 24.75
C ALA A 280 -49.21 13.57 24.26
N LEU A 281 -48.44 12.48 24.27
CA LEU A 281 -48.95 11.13 23.98
C LEU A 281 -50.03 10.70 24.98
N SER A 282 -49.84 11.00 26.27
CA SER A 282 -50.84 10.71 27.32
C SER A 282 -52.17 11.42 27.02
N LEU A 283 -52.13 12.66 26.52
CA LEU A 283 -53.31 13.42 26.07
C LEU A 283 -53.86 12.98 24.70
N GLY A 284 -53.20 12.03 24.01
CA GLY A 284 -53.56 11.64 22.67
C GLY A 284 -53.30 12.72 21.62
N ARG A 285 -52.22 13.50 21.75
CA ARG A 285 -51.89 14.58 20.81
C ARG A 285 -50.95 14.05 19.72
N PRO A 286 -51.27 14.26 18.43
CA PRO A 286 -50.34 13.98 17.34
C PRO A 286 -49.04 14.75 17.49
N LEU A 287 -47.94 14.15 17.08
CA LEU A 287 -46.61 14.73 17.22
C LEU A 287 -45.98 15.07 15.87
N VAL A 288 -45.20 16.15 15.85
CA VAL A 288 -44.18 16.40 14.83
C VAL A 288 -42.82 16.48 15.53
N VAL A 289 -41.91 15.59 15.15
CA VAL A 289 -40.62 15.41 15.84
C VAL A 289 -39.46 15.40 14.85
N SER A 290 -38.25 15.69 15.32
CA SER A 290 -37.04 15.49 14.51
C SER A 290 -36.77 13.99 14.32
N ASP A 291 -36.35 13.58 13.13
CA ASP A 291 -35.90 12.22 12.84
C ASP A 291 -34.47 12.01 13.36
N LEU A 292 -34.31 12.10 14.68
CA LEU A 292 -33.03 11.95 15.38
C LEU A 292 -33.21 11.32 16.77
N GLY A 293 -32.30 10.42 17.15
CA GLY A 293 -32.25 9.86 18.51
C GLY A 293 -33.50 9.07 18.89
N TRP A 294 -33.98 9.25 20.13
CA TRP A 294 -35.21 8.60 20.60
C TRP A 294 -36.45 9.00 19.81
N PHE A 295 -36.49 10.22 19.26
CA PHE A 295 -37.64 10.71 18.49
C PHE A 295 -37.88 9.88 17.22
N SER A 296 -36.82 9.35 16.59
CA SER A 296 -36.91 8.44 15.45
C SER A 296 -37.52 7.08 15.80
N GLU A 297 -37.46 6.68 17.07
CA GLU A 297 -37.98 5.39 17.54
C GLU A 297 -39.50 5.40 17.74
N LEU A 298 -40.12 6.59 17.78
CA LEU A 298 -41.58 6.71 17.91
C LEU A 298 -42.28 6.07 16.71
N PRO A 299 -43.41 5.36 16.91
CA PRO A 299 -44.21 4.82 15.81
C PRO A 299 -44.65 5.92 14.83
N ALA A 300 -44.71 5.60 13.53
CA ALA A 300 -45.10 6.57 12.50
C ALA A 300 -46.58 6.98 12.64
N GLU A 301 -47.39 6.14 13.29
CA GLU A 301 -48.80 6.33 13.58
C GLU A 301 -49.02 7.42 14.63
N VAL A 302 -48.03 7.73 15.48
CA VAL A 302 -48.15 8.74 16.54
C VAL A 302 -47.34 10.00 16.26
N ALA A 303 -46.33 9.93 15.39
CA ALA A 303 -45.41 11.02 15.11
C ALA A 303 -45.00 11.13 13.64
N LEU A 304 -45.15 12.33 13.07
CA LEU A 304 -44.54 12.72 11.80
C LEU A 304 -43.08 13.11 12.05
N LYS A 305 -42.15 12.48 11.33
CA LYS A 305 -40.71 12.64 11.53
C LYS A 305 -40.12 13.56 10.46
N VAL A 306 -39.40 14.59 10.91
CA VAL A 306 -38.81 15.61 10.06
C VAL A 306 -37.29 15.43 10.01
N PRO A 307 -36.68 15.27 8.82
CA PRO A 307 -35.24 15.13 8.70
C PRO A 307 -34.50 16.39 9.19
N VAL A 308 -33.28 16.22 9.68
CA VAL A 308 -32.41 17.32 10.14
C VAL A 308 -31.29 17.55 9.13
N ASP A 309 -31.67 18.04 7.96
CA ASP A 309 -30.78 18.35 6.84
C ASP A 309 -31.28 19.58 6.07
N GLU A 310 -30.88 19.74 4.81
CA GLU A 310 -31.27 20.87 3.96
C GLU A 310 -32.79 20.91 3.68
N ASP A 311 -33.50 19.79 3.85
CA ASP A 311 -34.93 19.65 3.60
C ASP A 311 -35.79 19.76 4.90
N GLU A 312 -35.20 20.14 6.04
CA GLU A 312 -35.88 20.23 7.34
C GLU A 312 -37.10 21.17 7.30
N VAL A 313 -36.91 22.42 6.85
CA VAL A 313 -37.99 23.43 6.83
C VAL A 313 -39.12 23.05 5.86
N PRO A 314 -38.85 22.65 4.59
CA PRO A 314 -39.89 22.16 3.69
C PRO A 314 -40.65 20.94 4.23
N SER A 315 -39.95 19.98 4.84
CA SER A 315 -40.56 18.77 5.40
C SER A 315 -41.41 19.10 6.63
N LEU A 316 -40.94 20.00 7.49
CA LEU A 316 -41.68 20.49 8.65
C LEU A 316 -42.96 21.21 8.23
N ALA A 317 -42.88 22.10 7.24
CA ALA A 317 -44.04 22.80 6.70
C ALA A 317 -45.06 21.80 6.12
N THR A 318 -44.60 20.76 5.43
CA THR A 318 -45.46 19.69 4.89
C THR A 318 -46.16 18.90 5.99
N ALA A 319 -45.45 18.55 7.07
CA ALA A 319 -46.02 17.83 8.21
C ALA A 319 -47.09 18.67 8.93
N LEU A 320 -46.81 19.95 9.16
CA LEU A 320 -47.77 20.89 9.74
C LEU A 320 -48.98 21.11 8.83
N GLU A 321 -48.78 21.24 7.52
CA GLU A 321 -49.85 21.40 6.52
C GLU A 321 -50.77 20.18 6.47
N LEU A 322 -50.21 18.97 6.55
CA LEU A 322 -50.98 17.72 6.60
C LEU A 322 -51.91 17.69 7.82
N LEU A 323 -51.40 18.07 8.99
CA LEU A 323 -52.17 18.13 10.24
C LEU A 323 -53.17 19.29 10.23
N ALA A 324 -52.86 20.39 9.54
CA ALA A 324 -53.78 21.51 9.34
C ALA A 324 -54.96 21.16 8.42
N SER A 325 -54.72 20.33 7.41
CA SER A 325 -55.65 20.09 6.31
C SER A 325 -56.48 18.80 6.45
N SER A 326 -56.11 17.90 7.37
CA SER A 326 -56.74 16.57 7.50
C SER A 326 -57.11 16.24 8.95
N GLU A 327 -58.36 16.56 9.32
CA GLU A 327 -58.95 16.17 10.61
C GLU A 327 -58.95 14.63 10.79
N ALA A 328 -59.19 13.88 9.72
CA ALA A 328 -59.15 12.41 9.76
C ALA A 328 -57.75 11.87 10.13
N THR A 329 -56.69 12.48 9.59
CA THR A 329 -55.30 12.12 9.95
C THR A 329 -55.01 12.49 11.40
N GLN A 330 -55.44 13.68 11.83
CA GLN A 330 -55.27 14.15 13.21
C GLN A 330 -55.96 13.20 14.22
N LEU A 331 -57.20 12.79 13.97
CA LEU A 331 -57.95 11.87 14.81
C LEU A 331 -57.31 10.48 14.85
N ALA A 332 -56.91 9.94 13.69
CA ALA A 332 -56.24 8.64 13.62
C ALA A 332 -54.92 8.64 14.42
N MET A 333 -54.11 9.70 14.30
CA MET A 333 -52.89 9.84 15.09
C MET A 333 -53.18 10.04 16.59
N SER A 334 -54.27 10.73 16.93
CA SER A 334 -54.67 10.94 18.32
C SER A 334 -55.07 9.64 19.02
N ASP A 335 -55.80 8.77 18.31
CA ASP A 335 -56.19 7.45 18.82
C ASP A 335 -54.99 6.52 18.94
N ALA A 336 -54.09 6.53 17.95
CA ALA A 336 -52.83 5.81 18.01
C ALA A 336 -51.96 6.27 19.20
N ALA A 337 -51.91 7.58 19.47
CA ALA A 337 -51.15 8.13 20.59
C ALA A 337 -51.70 7.65 21.95
N ARG A 338 -53.02 7.62 22.12
CA ARG A 338 -53.67 7.08 23.33
C ARG A 338 -53.40 5.59 23.52
N ALA A 339 -53.53 4.80 22.45
CA ALA A 339 -53.25 3.37 22.49
C ALA A 339 -51.77 3.11 22.86
N TYR A 340 -50.84 3.80 22.21
CA TYR A 340 -49.41 3.68 22.50
C TYR A 340 -49.06 4.07 23.95
N ALA A 341 -49.66 5.14 24.48
CA ALA A 341 -49.46 5.56 25.87
C ALA A 341 -50.00 4.52 26.87
N GLY A 342 -51.15 3.91 26.61
CA GLY A 342 -51.76 2.89 27.47
C GLY A 342 -51.07 1.52 27.40
N ASP A 343 -50.57 1.12 26.23
CA ASP A 343 -50.05 -0.23 26.02
C ASP A 343 -48.55 -0.34 26.33
N GLU A 344 -47.75 0.57 25.78
CA GLU A 344 -46.29 0.50 25.81
C GLU A 344 -45.67 1.31 26.95
N LEU A 345 -46.37 2.38 27.39
CA LEU A 345 -45.86 3.34 28.37
C LEU A 345 -46.57 3.27 29.74
N ASP A 346 -47.39 2.25 29.99
CA ASP A 346 -48.14 2.11 31.25
C ASP A 346 -47.21 2.19 32.48
N LEU A 347 -47.59 3.04 33.45
CA LEU A 347 -46.81 3.30 34.66
C LEU A 347 -46.63 2.04 35.52
N GLY A 348 -47.66 1.20 35.64
CA GLY A 348 -47.61 -0.03 36.43
C GLY A 348 -46.60 -1.01 35.85
N ARG A 349 -46.73 -1.29 34.55
CA ARG A 349 -45.83 -2.17 33.80
C ARG A 349 -44.39 -1.65 33.77
N VAL A 350 -44.19 -0.34 33.67
CA VAL A 350 -42.85 0.27 33.78
C VAL A 350 -42.27 0.03 35.18
N ALA A 351 -43.04 0.23 36.25
CA ALA A 351 -42.57 -0.03 37.61
C ALA A 351 -42.20 -1.51 37.83
N GLU A 352 -42.97 -2.45 37.30
CA GLU A 352 -42.64 -3.89 37.34
C GLU A 352 -41.31 -4.21 36.61
N ARG A 353 -41.07 -3.58 35.46
CA ARG A 353 -39.78 -3.70 34.74
C ARG A 353 -38.61 -3.14 35.56
N TYR A 354 -38.82 -2.04 36.28
CA TYR A 354 -37.83 -1.50 37.21
C TYR A 354 -37.53 -2.49 38.33
N VAL A 355 -38.55 -3.09 38.95
CA VAL A 355 -38.35 -4.10 40.00
C VAL A 355 -37.56 -5.28 39.48
N THR A 356 -37.93 -5.81 38.31
CA THR A 356 -37.22 -6.93 37.66
C THR A 356 -35.73 -6.61 37.46
N ALA A 357 -35.41 -5.43 36.92
CA ALA A 357 -34.04 -4.99 36.71
C ALA A 357 -33.27 -4.83 38.03
N LEU A 358 -33.92 -4.29 39.06
CA LEU A 358 -33.30 -4.07 40.37
C LEU A 358 -33.07 -5.38 41.13
N GLU A 359 -33.98 -6.36 41.02
CA GLU A 359 -33.81 -7.69 41.60
C GLU A 359 -32.67 -8.45 40.92
N GLU A 360 -32.58 -8.38 39.59
CA GLU A 360 -31.46 -8.92 38.82
C GLU A 360 -30.13 -8.26 39.26
N ALA A 361 -30.12 -6.94 39.41
CA ALA A 361 -28.93 -6.22 39.86
C ALA A 361 -28.53 -6.56 41.32
N ALA A 362 -29.49 -6.81 42.19
CA ALA A 362 -29.25 -7.15 43.60
C ALA A 362 -28.74 -8.60 43.78
N GLY A 363 -29.19 -9.54 42.96
CA GLY A 363 -28.80 -10.96 43.02
C GLY A 363 -27.64 -11.37 42.10
N GLY A 364 -27.35 -10.59 41.05
CA GLY A 364 -26.45 -10.97 39.97
C GLY A 364 -24.99 -11.22 40.37
N SER A 365 -24.45 -10.52 41.37
CA SER A 365 -23.06 -10.74 41.82
C SER A 365 -22.88 -12.03 42.61
N ALA A 366 -23.81 -12.35 43.53
CA ALA A 366 -23.74 -13.57 44.33
C ALA A 366 -23.91 -14.83 43.47
N VAL A 367 -24.79 -14.77 42.47
CA VAL A 367 -24.99 -15.86 41.50
C VAL A 367 -23.79 -15.96 40.55
N ALA A 368 -23.29 -14.84 40.03
CA ALA A 368 -22.12 -14.85 39.14
C ALA A 368 -20.87 -15.39 39.85
N ASP A 369 -20.62 -14.99 41.09
CA ASP A 369 -19.49 -15.48 41.89
C ASP A 369 -19.64 -16.97 42.20
N THR A 370 -20.86 -17.45 42.46
CA THR A 370 -21.15 -18.89 42.68
C THR A 370 -20.94 -19.69 41.40
N VAL A 371 -21.45 -19.21 40.25
CA VAL A 371 -21.29 -19.86 38.95
C VAL A 371 -19.82 -19.86 38.53
N VAL A 372 -19.08 -18.77 38.74
CA VAL A 372 -17.65 -18.71 38.47
C VAL A 372 -16.88 -19.66 39.39
N ALA A 373 -17.25 -19.76 40.66
CA ALA A 373 -16.65 -20.71 41.60
C ALA A 373 -16.94 -22.17 41.21
N GLU A 374 -18.18 -22.50 40.82
CA GLU A 374 -18.57 -23.83 40.36
C GLU A 374 -17.89 -24.20 39.03
N VAL A 375 -17.83 -23.26 38.07
CA VAL A 375 -17.13 -23.46 36.79
C VAL A 375 -15.63 -23.60 37.02
N ALA A 376 -15.04 -22.81 37.93
CA ALA A 376 -13.63 -22.95 38.30
C ALA A 376 -13.34 -24.28 38.99
N GLN A 377 -14.26 -24.74 39.86
CA GLN A 377 -14.16 -26.02 40.53
C GLN A 377 -14.30 -27.19 39.55
N ALA A 378 -15.31 -27.17 38.69
CA ALA A 378 -15.50 -28.16 37.63
C ALA A 378 -14.32 -28.18 36.65
N ALA A 379 -13.77 -27.01 36.30
CA ALA A 379 -12.58 -26.90 35.45
C ALA A 379 -11.34 -27.50 36.14
N ALA A 380 -11.18 -27.30 37.45
CA ALA A 380 -10.11 -27.91 38.23
C ALA A 380 -10.26 -29.44 38.34
N GLU A 381 -11.48 -29.95 38.51
CA GLU A 381 -11.78 -31.39 38.58
C GLU A 381 -11.47 -32.12 37.27
N ILE A 382 -11.61 -31.46 36.13
CA ILE A 382 -11.22 -32.00 34.81
C ILE A 382 -9.76 -31.65 34.41
N GLY A 383 -8.97 -31.08 35.33
CA GLY A 383 -7.53 -30.86 35.15
C GLY A 383 -7.16 -29.64 34.30
N ILE A 384 -8.04 -28.64 34.17
CA ILE A 384 -7.71 -27.39 33.47
C ILE A 384 -6.92 -26.49 34.42
N GLU A 385 -5.61 -26.43 34.21
CA GLU A 385 -4.74 -25.55 34.98
C GLU A 385 -4.91 -24.06 34.57
N PRO A 386 -4.78 -23.12 35.53
CA PRO A 386 -4.73 -21.68 35.23
C PRO A 386 -3.62 -21.34 34.23
N GLY A 387 -3.92 -20.46 33.26
CA GLY A 387 -2.96 -20.03 32.24
C GLY A 387 -2.90 -20.94 31.00
N THR A 388 -3.74 -21.97 30.92
CA THR A 388 -3.95 -22.72 29.67
C THR A 388 -4.73 -21.89 28.64
N PRO A 389 -4.58 -22.18 27.33
CA PRO A 389 -5.39 -21.53 26.29
C PRO A 389 -6.90 -21.72 26.52
N PHE A 390 -7.29 -22.91 26.97
CA PHE A 390 -8.68 -23.22 27.30
C PHE A 390 -9.19 -22.46 28.53
N ALA A 391 -8.38 -22.32 29.60
CA ALA A 391 -8.75 -21.44 30.72
C ALA A 391 -8.89 -19.97 30.29
N THR A 392 -8.11 -19.53 29.30
CA THR A 392 -8.19 -18.17 28.74
C THR A 392 -9.44 -17.99 27.87
N GLU A 393 -9.80 -19.01 27.10
CA GLU A 393 -11.02 -19.05 26.29
C GLU A 393 -12.28 -19.15 27.16
N LEU A 394 -12.27 -20.01 28.18
CA LEU A 394 -13.33 -20.12 29.19
C LEU A 394 -13.50 -18.80 29.96
N ALA A 395 -12.40 -18.16 30.37
CA ALA A 395 -12.45 -16.81 30.95
C ALA A 395 -13.01 -15.78 29.96
N GLY A 396 -12.68 -15.90 28.67
CA GLY A 396 -13.24 -15.06 27.61
C GLY A 396 -14.74 -15.24 27.44
N HIS A 397 -15.24 -16.48 27.44
CA HIS A 397 -16.68 -16.77 27.38
C HIS A 397 -17.40 -16.33 28.66
N LEU A 398 -16.78 -16.51 29.84
CA LEU A 398 -17.33 -15.99 31.10
C LEU A 398 -17.37 -14.46 31.10
N ASP A 399 -16.42 -13.78 30.46
CA ASP A 399 -16.38 -12.33 30.28
C ASP A 399 -17.44 -11.84 29.27
N GLU A 400 -17.61 -12.55 28.14
CA GLU A 400 -18.71 -12.31 27.18
C GLU A 400 -20.09 -12.47 27.82
N LEU A 401 -20.21 -13.37 28.80
CA LEU A 401 -21.42 -13.56 29.61
C LEU A 401 -21.51 -12.59 30.82
N GLY A 402 -20.54 -11.70 30.99
CA GLY A 402 -20.52 -10.68 32.05
C GLY A 402 -20.18 -11.19 33.46
N LEU A 403 -19.67 -12.42 33.57
CA LEU A 403 -19.40 -13.12 34.82
C LEU A 403 -17.97 -12.90 35.36
N ALA A 404 -17.01 -12.49 34.53
CA ALA A 404 -15.59 -12.36 34.93
C ALA A 404 -15.13 -10.89 35.09
N ARG A 405 -15.65 -10.17 36.11
CA ARG A 405 -15.40 -8.72 36.30
C ARG A 405 -14.05 -8.30 36.90
N ASN A 406 -13.16 -9.22 37.26
CA ASN A 406 -11.93 -8.87 37.97
C ASN A 406 -10.70 -8.75 37.05
N GLY A 407 -10.51 -7.57 36.45
CA GLY A 407 -9.15 -7.03 36.24
C GLY A 407 -8.60 -6.84 34.83
N ARG A 408 -9.32 -6.22 33.87
CA ARG A 408 -8.70 -5.68 32.64
C ARG A 408 -9.02 -4.19 32.39
N PRO A 409 -8.10 -3.43 31.73
CA PRO A 409 -8.31 -2.03 31.38
C PRO A 409 -9.30 -1.87 30.20
N GLU A 410 -10.16 -0.85 30.24
CA GLU A 410 -11.11 -0.48 29.19
C GLU A 410 -10.44 -0.26 27.82
N PRO A 411 -10.99 -0.81 26.71
CA PRO A 411 -10.51 -0.51 25.37
C PRO A 411 -10.91 0.91 24.94
N ALA A 412 -9.97 1.64 24.33
CA ALA A 412 -10.16 3.03 23.89
C ALA A 412 -11.21 3.15 22.75
N PRO A 413 -12.05 4.21 22.73
CA PRO A 413 -13.04 4.41 21.69
C PRO A 413 -12.40 4.72 20.32
N PRO A 414 -13.00 4.26 19.20
CA PRO A 414 -12.46 4.48 17.87
C PRO A 414 -12.62 5.96 17.40
N PRO A 415 -11.65 6.50 16.62
CA PRO A 415 -11.67 7.89 16.18
C PRO A 415 -12.73 8.18 15.07
N ARG A 416 -13.37 9.36 15.13
CA ARG A 416 -14.33 9.85 14.12
C ARG A 416 -13.64 10.15 12.78
N GLU A 417 -14.19 9.60 11.70
CA GLU A 417 -13.63 9.62 10.34
C GLU A 417 -13.99 10.91 9.54
N GLY A 418 -13.00 11.51 8.86
CA GLY A 418 -13.17 12.72 8.03
C GLY A 418 -13.75 12.45 6.63
N ARG A 419 -14.07 13.50 5.85
CA ARG A 419 -14.70 13.38 4.50
C ARG A 419 -13.98 12.43 3.52
N LEU A 420 -12.64 12.30 3.62
CA LEU A 420 -11.84 11.38 2.79
C LEU A 420 -12.01 9.89 3.15
N ALA A 421 -12.43 9.59 4.38
CA ALA A 421 -12.69 8.23 4.85
C ALA A 421 -14.04 7.67 4.36
N ARG A 422 -14.92 8.52 3.82
CA ARG A 422 -16.17 8.09 3.15
C ARG A 422 -15.92 7.37 1.81
N VAL A 423 -14.75 7.55 1.19
CA VAL A 423 -14.39 6.85 -0.05
C VAL A 423 -13.88 5.47 0.31
N PRO A 424 -14.43 4.39 -0.27
CA PRO A 424 -14.02 3.04 0.08
C PRO A 424 -12.56 2.80 -0.31
N VAL A 425 -11.83 2.10 0.54
CA VAL A 425 -10.39 1.83 0.40
C VAL A 425 -10.02 1.25 -0.97
N TRP A 426 -10.87 0.38 -1.54
CA TRP A 426 -10.60 -0.23 -2.85
C TRP A 426 -10.52 0.82 -3.96
N ALA A 427 -11.26 1.92 -3.86
CA ALA A 427 -11.22 3.01 -4.85
C ALA A 427 -9.90 3.77 -4.77
N TRP A 428 -9.38 4.02 -3.56
CA TRP A 428 -8.07 4.63 -3.37
C TRP A 428 -6.94 3.75 -3.91
N LEU A 429 -6.98 2.44 -3.64
CA LEU A 429 -5.98 1.50 -4.15
C LEU A 429 -6.05 1.38 -5.68
N ALA A 430 -7.26 1.31 -6.26
CA ALA A 430 -7.43 1.28 -7.71
C ALA A 430 -6.88 2.56 -8.35
N ALA A 431 -7.19 3.74 -7.79
CA ALA A 431 -6.64 5.00 -8.26
C ALA A 431 -5.12 5.04 -8.18
N LEU A 432 -4.53 4.58 -7.08
CA LEU A 432 -3.08 4.52 -6.90
C LEU A 432 -2.40 3.62 -7.94
N VAL A 433 -2.94 2.42 -8.18
CA VAL A 433 -2.43 1.48 -9.19
C VAL A 433 -2.54 2.09 -10.59
N VAL A 434 -3.68 2.68 -10.94
CA VAL A 434 -3.89 3.29 -12.27
C VAL A 434 -2.95 4.47 -12.50
N VAL A 435 -2.86 5.39 -11.53
CA VAL A 435 -1.96 6.56 -11.65
C VAL A 435 -0.51 6.12 -11.75
N SER A 436 -0.09 5.16 -10.92
CA SER A 436 1.26 4.59 -10.99
C SER A 436 1.52 3.94 -12.35
N ALA A 437 0.62 3.08 -12.83
CA ALA A 437 0.79 2.37 -14.10
C ALA A 437 0.84 3.33 -15.30
N LEU A 438 0.02 4.38 -15.32
CA LEU A 438 0.04 5.40 -16.38
C LEU A 438 1.34 6.22 -16.35
N PHE A 439 1.81 6.59 -15.15
CA PHE A 439 3.07 7.29 -14.98
C PHE A 439 4.24 6.43 -15.47
N ARG A 440 4.31 5.16 -15.04
CA ARG A 440 5.36 4.22 -15.47
C ARG A 440 5.29 3.90 -16.96
N TYR A 441 4.10 3.76 -17.52
CA TYR A 441 3.91 3.62 -18.97
C TYR A 441 4.51 4.82 -19.71
N GLY A 442 4.20 6.05 -19.28
CA GLY A 442 4.74 7.27 -19.90
C GLY A 442 6.27 7.33 -19.89
N LEU A 443 6.91 6.94 -18.79
CA LEU A 443 8.36 6.87 -18.67
C LEU A 443 8.96 5.74 -19.51
N SER A 444 8.35 4.55 -19.47
CA SER A 444 8.79 3.36 -20.24
C SER A 444 8.88 3.62 -21.75
N ARG A 445 8.08 4.55 -22.29
CA ARG A 445 8.09 4.94 -23.71
C ARG A 445 9.38 5.63 -24.15
N ARG A 446 10.14 6.22 -23.21
CA ARG A 446 11.43 6.87 -23.48
C ARG A 446 12.59 5.90 -23.56
N VAL A 447 12.46 4.72 -22.96
CA VAL A 447 13.40 3.61 -23.15
C VAL A 447 13.10 2.98 -24.51
N VAL A 448 13.83 3.38 -25.53
CA VAL A 448 13.50 3.05 -26.92
C VAL A 448 13.89 1.64 -27.34
N ALA A 449 14.91 1.05 -26.72
CA ALA A 449 15.48 -0.27 -27.04
C ALA A 449 15.99 -1.00 -25.80
N PRO A 450 16.09 -2.35 -25.84
CA PRO A 450 16.74 -3.10 -24.78
C PRO A 450 18.21 -2.70 -24.67
N TRP A 451 18.72 -2.62 -23.46
CA TRP A 451 20.11 -2.19 -23.23
C TRP A 451 20.76 -2.93 -22.05
N ILE A 452 19.96 -3.54 -21.17
CA ILE A 452 20.43 -4.46 -20.14
C ILE A 452 20.60 -5.85 -20.77
N MET A 453 21.63 -5.97 -21.61
CA MET A 453 21.98 -7.23 -22.28
C MET A 453 22.86 -8.09 -21.36
N VAL A 454 22.67 -9.41 -21.29
CA VAL A 454 21.86 -10.26 -22.19
C VAL A 454 20.47 -10.58 -21.62
N ASP A 455 20.18 -10.16 -20.39
CA ASP A 455 18.95 -10.49 -19.67
C ASP A 455 17.67 -10.16 -20.46
N GLU A 456 17.57 -8.96 -21.05
CA GLU A 456 16.39 -8.57 -21.82
C GLU A 456 16.17 -9.43 -23.07
N LEU A 457 17.26 -9.87 -23.72
CA LEU A 457 17.21 -10.77 -24.86
C LEU A 457 16.70 -12.15 -24.44
N ILE A 458 17.23 -12.70 -23.34
CA ILE A 458 16.80 -14.00 -22.80
C ILE A 458 15.30 -14.00 -22.53
N TYR A 459 14.78 -13.06 -21.76
CA TYR A 459 13.35 -13.05 -21.41
C TYR A 459 12.46 -12.81 -22.63
N SER A 460 12.92 -12.03 -23.61
CA SER A 460 12.25 -11.85 -24.90
C SER A 460 12.19 -13.14 -25.71
N GLU A 461 13.30 -13.87 -25.85
CA GLU A 461 13.36 -15.14 -26.59
C GLU A 461 12.52 -16.24 -25.93
N LEU A 462 12.55 -16.34 -24.59
CA LEU A 462 11.69 -17.27 -23.85
C LEU A 462 10.21 -16.96 -24.04
N ALA A 463 9.83 -15.68 -24.08
CA ALA A 463 8.45 -15.27 -24.32
C ALA A 463 8.01 -15.51 -25.78
N LYS A 464 8.89 -15.22 -26.75
CA LYS A 464 8.67 -15.48 -28.19
C LYS A 464 8.47 -16.96 -28.46
N SER A 465 9.39 -17.80 -27.98
CA SER A 465 9.36 -19.24 -28.18
C SER A 465 8.15 -19.88 -27.52
N PHE A 466 7.79 -19.45 -26.30
CA PHE A 466 6.60 -19.94 -25.62
C PHE A 466 5.31 -19.53 -26.36
N ALA A 467 5.22 -18.28 -26.83
CA ALA A 467 4.07 -17.82 -27.61
C ALA A 467 3.89 -18.60 -28.93
N ALA A 468 4.99 -19.02 -29.56
CA ALA A 468 4.99 -19.73 -30.84
C ALA A 468 4.83 -21.25 -30.71
N THR A 469 5.46 -21.87 -29.71
CA THR A 469 5.63 -23.33 -29.62
C THR A 469 5.11 -23.94 -28.32
N GLY A 470 4.88 -23.14 -27.27
CA GLY A 470 4.60 -23.63 -25.92
C GLY A 470 5.83 -24.12 -25.15
N HIS A 471 7.04 -24.01 -25.73
CA HIS A 471 8.30 -24.39 -25.11
C HIS A 471 9.20 -23.18 -24.87
N PHE A 472 10.03 -23.25 -23.81
CA PHE A 472 11.00 -22.22 -23.45
C PHE A 472 12.34 -22.50 -24.16
N LEU A 473 12.55 -21.84 -25.30
CA LEU A 473 13.70 -22.06 -26.17
C LEU A 473 14.49 -20.76 -26.36
N ILE A 474 15.81 -20.88 -26.41
CA ILE A 474 16.72 -19.82 -26.87
C ILE A 474 17.53 -20.43 -28.01
N ARG A 475 17.41 -19.86 -29.22
CA ARG A 475 18.06 -20.38 -30.43
C ARG A 475 17.80 -21.89 -30.62
N ASP A 476 16.54 -22.29 -30.45
CA ASP A 476 16.03 -23.67 -30.52
C ASP A 476 16.58 -24.67 -29.48
N VAL A 477 17.32 -24.19 -28.47
CA VAL A 477 17.83 -25.01 -27.37
C VAL A 477 16.99 -24.77 -26.11
N HIS A 478 16.60 -25.86 -25.43
CA HIS A 478 15.91 -25.78 -24.15
C HIS A 478 16.82 -25.14 -23.11
N HIS A 479 16.35 -24.03 -22.52
CA HIS A 479 17.11 -23.32 -21.51
C HIS A 479 16.31 -23.33 -20.19
N GLY A 480 16.51 -24.36 -19.37
CA GLY A 480 15.69 -24.66 -18.18
C GLY A 480 16.06 -23.89 -16.91
N ALA A 481 16.98 -22.93 -16.99
CA ALA A 481 17.58 -22.27 -15.85
C ALA A 481 16.92 -20.95 -15.42
N TYR A 482 16.02 -20.39 -16.24
CA TYR A 482 15.39 -19.09 -16.00
C TYR A 482 13.95 -19.23 -15.51
N GLY A 483 13.50 -18.25 -14.73
CA GLY A 483 12.13 -18.23 -14.20
C GLY A 483 11.09 -18.21 -15.32
N ALA A 484 10.11 -19.11 -15.27
CA ALA A 484 9.08 -19.27 -16.29
C ALA A 484 7.95 -18.23 -16.20
N VAL A 485 7.68 -17.69 -14.99
CA VAL A 485 6.49 -16.85 -14.75
C VAL A 485 6.50 -15.57 -15.59
N TYR A 486 7.65 -14.88 -15.64
CA TYR A 486 7.76 -13.62 -16.36
C TYR A 486 7.64 -13.78 -17.88
N PRO A 487 8.40 -14.70 -18.54
CA PRO A 487 8.20 -15.01 -19.96
C PRO A 487 6.76 -15.40 -20.33
N VAL A 488 6.09 -16.22 -19.50
CA VAL A 488 4.68 -16.62 -19.74
C VAL A 488 3.77 -15.39 -19.74
N LEU A 489 3.91 -14.52 -18.75
CA LEU A 489 3.09 -13.31 -18.62
C LEU A 489 3.25 -12.40 -19.84
N ILE A 490 4.49 -12.14 -20.24
CA ILE A 490 4.76 -11.20 -21.32
C ILE A 490 4.52 -11.83 -22.71
N SER A 491 4.53 -13.17 -22.84
CA SER A 491 4.27 -13.90 -24.10
C SER A 491 2.97 -13.49 -24.82
N ALA A 492 1.97 -13.04 -24.06
CA ALA A 492 0.73 -12.49 -24.61
C ALA A 492 0.99 -11.32 -25.58
N ALA A 493 1.97 -10.47 -25.29
CA ALA A 493 2.35 -9.37 -26.17
C ALA A 493 2.91 -9.88 -27.52
N TRP A 494 3.76 -10.91 -27.51
CA TRP A 494 4.32 -11.49 -28.74
C TRP A 494 3.30 -12.28 -29.56
N ARG A 495 2.23 -12.78 -28.92
CA ARG A 495 1.10 -13.42 -29.59
C ARG A 495 0.15 -12.42 -30.23
N LEU A 496 -0.10 -11.28 -29.58
CA LEU A 496 -1.03 -10.25 -30.05
C LEU A 496 -0.44 -9.35 -31.14
N PHE A 497 0.84 -8.99 -31.02
CA PHE A 497 1.48 -8.05 -31.94
C PHE A 497 2.37 -8.76 -32.95
N GLY A 498 2.24 -8.37 -34.22
CA GLY A 498 3.00 -8.96 -35.33
C GLY A 498 4.42 -8.42 -35.48
N SER A 499 4.66 -7.15 -35.14
CA SER A 499 5.99 -6.53 -35.13
C SER A 499 6.62 -6.69 -33.73
N VAL A 500 7.94 -6.91 -33.66
CA VAL A 500 8.62 -6.99 -32.37
C VAL A 500 8.69 -5.65 -31.64
N PRO A 501 8.91 -4.49 -32.31
CA PRO A 501 8.86 -3.20 -31.63
C PRO A 501 7.53 -2.93 -30.89
N ASP A 502 6.40 -3.31 -31.49
CA ASP A 502 5.08 -3.15 -30.84
C ASP A 502 4.89 -4.18 -29.72
N ALA A 503 5.33 -5.43 -29.91
CA ALA A 503 5.32 -6.44 -28.85
C ALA A 503 6.15 -6.01 -27.64
N TYR A 504 7.32 -5.41 -27.86
CA TYR A 504 8.17 -4.86 -26.80
C TYR A 504 7.48 -3.72 -26.04
N ALA A 505 6.83 -2.79 -26.76
CA ALA A 505 6.04 -1.73 -26.12
C ALA A 505 4.86 -2.28 -25.29
N ALA A 506 4.17 -3.30 -25.80
CA ALA A 506 3.08 -3.96 -25.09
C ALA A 506 3.57 -4.72 -23.85
N ALA A 507 4.71 -5.41 -23.93
CA ALA A 507 5.32 -6.11 -22.81
C ALA A 507 5.70 -5.15 -21.67
N LYS A 508 6.27 -3.97 -21.99
CA LYS A 508 6.54 -2.92 -20.99
C LYS A 508 5.26 -2.32 -20.39
N THR A 509 4.19 -2.28 -21.16
CA THR A 509 2.87 -1.85 -20.66
C THR A 509 2.33 -2.86 -19.65
N ILE A 510 2.43 -4.17 -19.94
CA ILE A 510 2.11 -5.24 -18.99
C ILE A 510 2.96 -5.09 -17.72
N GLY A 511 4.28 -4.90 -17.87
CA GLY A 511 5.20 -4.69 -16.75
C GLY A 511 4.83 -3.48 -15.89
N SER A 512 4.42 -2.36 -16.51
CA SER A 512 3.98 -1.14 -15.82
C SER A 512 2.76 -1.39 -14.93
N VAL A 513 1.75 -2.12 -15.43
CA VAL A 513 0.57 -2.47 -14.64
C VAL A 513 0.93 -3.44 -13.52
N VAL A 514 1.67 -4.49 -13.84
CA VAL A 514 1.97 -5.58 -12.89
C VAL A 514 2.83 -5.09 -11.74
N MET A 515 3.87 -4.31 -12.00
CA MET A 515 4.72 -3.78 -10.95
C MET A 515 3.97 -2.76 -10.06
N SER A 516 3.04 -1.98 -10.63
CA SER A 516 2.17 -1.06 -9.87
C SER A 516 1.16 -1.79 -8.97
N LEU A 517 0.79 -3.04 -9.26
CA LEU A 517 -0.08 -3.83 -8.38
C LEU A 517 0.54 -4.09 -6.99
N THR A 518 1.84 -3.87 -6.83
CA THR A 518 2.55 -3.98 -5.53
C THR A 518 1.91 -3.13 -4.43
N ALA A 519 1.25 -2.01 -4.78
CA ALA A 519 0.49 -1.20 -3.83
C ALA A 519 -0.54 -2.02 -3.02
N ILE A 520 -1.17 -3.04 -3.62
CA ILE A 520 -2.23 -3.83 -3.00
C ILE A 520 -1.70 -4.72 -1.86
N PRO A 521 -0.74 -5.65 -2.09
CA PRO A 521 -0.21 -6.47 -0.99
C PRO A 521 0.51 -5.62 0.05
N VAL A 522 1.19 -4.53 -0.34
CA VAL A 522 1.82 -3.61 0.62
C VAL A 522 0.79 -2.93 1.50
N TYR A 523 -0.35 -2.48 0.97
CA TYR A 523 -1.43 -1.93 1.78
C TYR A 523 -1.93 -2.94 2.82
N PHE A 524 -2.22 -4.17 2.41
CA PHE A 524 -2.72 -5.20 3.32
C PHE A 524 -1.69 -5.66 4.36
N LEU A 525 -0.40 -5.61 4.00
CA LEU A 525 0.71 -5.85 4.92
C LEU A 525 0.82 -4.71 5.93
N ALA A 526 0.77 -3.46 5.45
CA ALA A 526 0.80 -2.27 6.29
C ALA A 526 -0.37 -2.24 7.27
N ARG A 527 -1.59 -2.65 6.85
CA ARG A 527 -2.78 -2.72 7.71
C ARG A 527 -2.65 -3.65 8.92
N ARG A 528 -1.66 -4.54 8.93
CA ARG A 528 -1.36 -5.39 10.10
C ARG A 528 -0.78 -4.60 11.25
N VAL A 529 -0.11 -3.48 10.95
CA VAL A 529 0.54 -2.64 11.96
C VAL A 529 0.07 -1.19 11.94
N LEU A 530 -0.53 -0.69 10.85
CA LEU A 530 -0.96 0.69 10.69
C LEU A 530 -2.48 0.83 10.56
N THR A 531 -3.03 2.01 10.89
CA THR A 531 -4.41 2.41 10.53
C THR A 531 -4.59 2.59 9.01
N PRO A 532 -5.85 2.72 8.49
CA PRO A 532 -6.11 2.76 7.05
C PRO A 532 -5.36 3.84 6.28
N LEU A 533 -5.31 5.09 6.79
CA LEU A 533 -4.69 6.20 6.07
C LEU A 533 -3.16 6.07 5.95
N PRO A 534 -2.39 5.81 7.02
CA PRO A 534 -0.95 5.55 6.90
C PRO A 534 -0.64 4.29 6.06
N SER A 535 -1.54 3.30 6.03
CA SER A 535 -1.39 2.14 5.13
C SER A 535 -1.47 2.53 3.64
N LEU A 536 -2.32 3.50 3.27
CA LEU A 536 -2.35 4.05 1.92
C LEU A 536 -1.05 4.81 1.60
N VAL A 537 -0.49 5.54 2.58
CA VAL A 537 0.82 6.21 2.42
C VAL A 537 1.93 5.19 2.20
N ALA A 538 1.94 4.07 2.94
CA ALA A 538 2.90 2.99 2.74
C ALA A 538 2.80 2.39 1.32
N ALA A 539 1.58 2.14 0.85
CA ALA A 539 1.33 1.65 -0.51
C ALA A 539 1.80 2.66 -1.57
N ALA A 540 1.55 3.95 -1.36
CA ALA A 540 1.98 5.02 -2.26
C ALA A 540 3.51 5.13 -2.33
N LEU A 541 4.20 5.07 -1.19
CA LEU A 541 5.66 5.08 -1.15
C LEU A 541 6.27 3.84 -1.82
N ALA A 542 5.65 2.65 -1.66
CA ALA A 542 6.10 1.42 -2.31
C ALA A 542 6.00 1.48 -3.84
N VAL A 543 5.04 2.22 -4.41
CA VAL A 543 4.98 2.45 -5.86
C VAL A 543 5.68 3.76 -6.29
N ALA A 544 6.28 4.49 -5.35
CA ALA A 544 7.12 5.64 -5.63
C ALA A 544 8.62 5.28 -5.70
N VAL A 545 9.01 4.08 -5.27
CA VAL A 545 10.43 3.70 -5.24
C VAL A 545 11.10 3.83 -6.62
N PRO A 546 12.38 4.27 -6.70
CA PRO A 546 13.06 4.53 -7.97
C PRO A 546 13.17 3.29 -8.87
N SER A 547 13.31 2.10 -8.28
CA SER A 547 13.47 0.83 -9.00
C SER A 547 12.25 0.44 -9.84
N LEU A 548 11.11 1.13 -9.74
CA LEU A 548 10.02 0.98 -10.72
C LEU A 548 10.42 1.44 -12.13
N MET A 549 11.59 2.05 -12.33
CA MET A 549 12.16 2.33 -13.66
C MET A 549 12.45 1.06 -14.46
N TYR A 550 12.61 -0.11 -13.82
CA TYR A 550 12.71 -1.40 -14.53
C TYR A 550 11.45 -1.79 -15.32
N THR A 551 10.32 -1.10 -15.13
CA THR A 551 9.15 -1.23 -16.03
C THR A 551 9.44 -0.76 -17.46
N GLY A 552 10.51 0.03 -17.64
CA GLY A 552 11.05 0.43 -18.93
C GLY A 552 11.84 -0.64 -19.68
N THR A 553 12.13 -1.79 -19.05
CA THR A 553 12.95 -2.88 -19.59
C THR A 553 12.23 -4.22 -19.47
N LEU A 554 12.77 -5.29 -20.07
CA LEU A 554 12.23 -6.66 -19.93
C LEU A 554 12.87 -7.44 -18.78
N MET A 555 12.53 -7.06 -17.55
CA MET A 555 13.16 -7.58 -16.33
C MET A 555 12.18 -8.35 -15.41
N THR A 556 12.65 -9.44 -14.80
CA THR A 556 11.87 -10.27 -13.86
C THR A 556 11.42 -9.53 -12.60
N GLU A 557 12.16 -8.49 -12.24
CA GLU A 557 11.93 -7.49 -11.19
C GLU A 557 10.47 -7.01 -11.20
N THR A 558 9.91 -6.82 -12.40
CA THR A 558 8.55 -6.32 -12.63
C THR A 558 7.46 -7.22 -12.05
N VAL A 559 7.68 -8.54 -12.03
CA VAL A 559 6.77 -9.54 -11.43
C VAL A 559 7.24 -9.95 -10.05
N PHE A 560 8.55 -10.04 -9.84
CA PHE A 560 9.11 -10.48 -8.57
C PHE A 560 8.75 -9.52 -7.44
N TYR A 561 8.74 -8.21 -7.67
CA TYR A 561 8.41 -7.23 -6.65
C TYR A 561 7.01 -7.40 -6.02
N PRO A 562 5.90 -7.45 -6.80
CA PRO A 562 4.58 -7.71 -6.23
C PRO A 562 4.46 -9.12 -5.62
N VAL A 563 5.09 -10.13 -6.22
CA VAL A 563 5.10 -11.50 -5.66
C VAL A 563 5.81 -11.55 -4.32
N PHE A 564 6.96 -10.88 -4.17
CA PHE A 564 7.68 -10.75 -2.91
C PHE A 564 6.84 -10.04 -1.84
N ALA A 565 6.14 -8.97 -2.20
CA ALA A 565 5.22 -8.30 -1.29
C ALA A 565 4.07 -9.23 -0.83
N CYS A 566 3.54 -10.08 -1.72
CA CYS A 566 2.59 -11.12 -1.38
C CYS A 566 3.19 -12.19 -0.43
N VAL A 567 4.44 -12.60 -0.66
CA VAL A 567 5.16 -13.51 0.26
C VAL A 567 5.31 -12.88 1.64
N ALA A 568 5.73 -11.61 1.73
CA ALA A 568 5.87 -10.90 2.99
C ALA A 568 4.52 -10.79 3.74
N LEU A 569 3.44 -10.47 3.02
CA LEU A 569 2.07 -10.47 3.56
C LEU A 569 1.66 -11.86 4.07
N ALA A 570 1.84 -12.90 3.26
CA ALA A 570 1.48 -14.27 3.64
C ALA A 570 2.30 -14.76 4.84
N LEU A 571 3.58 -14.38 4.93
CA LEU A 571 4.45 -14.70 6.05
C LEU A 571 3.93 -14.05 7.34
N VAL A 572 3.61 -12.75 7.31
CA VAL A 572 3.03 -12.05 8.47
C VAL A 572 1.69 -12.68 8.86
N LEU A 573 0.80 -12.96 7.91
CA LEU A 573 -0.49 -13.61 8.20
C LEU A 573 -0.31 -15.01 8.81
N MET A 574 0.66 -15.81 8.33
CA MET A 574 0.97 -17.11 8.90
C MET A 574 1.52 -16.99 10.32
N LEU A 575 2.42 -16.02 10.57
CA LEU A 575 2.97 -15.76 11.90
C LEU A 575 1.91 -15.25 12.89
N GLU A 576 0.92 -14.47 12.43
CA GLU A 576 -0.21 -14.04 13.25
C GLU A 576 -1.08 -15.22 13.72
N ARG A 577 -1.42 -16.13 12.78
CA ARG A 577 -2.18 -17.35 13.05
C ARG A 577 -1.65 -18.50 12.18
N PRO A 578 -0.98 -19.51 12.75
CA PRO A 578 -0.30 -20.57 11.99
C PRO A 578 -1.26 -21.68 11.51
N THR A 579 -2.29 -21.33 10.73
CA THR A 579 -3.23 -22.32 10.18
C THR A 579 -2.64 -23.04 8.96
N LEU A 580 -3.04 -24.30 8.73
CA LEU A 580 -2.56 -25.09 7.58
C LEU A 580 -2.76 -24.36 6.23
N PRO A 581 -3.92 -23.74 5.93
CA PRO A 581 -4.09 -22.99 4.70
C PRO A 581 -3.08 -21.85 4.54
N ARG A 582 -2.76 -21.10 5.61
CA ARG A 582 -1.78 -20.00 5.53
C ARG A 582 -0.36 -20.49 5.30
N GLN A 583 0.01 -21.62 5.91
CA GLN A 583 1.31 -22.27 5.69
C GLN A 583 1.42 -22.74 4.23
N LEU A 584 0.38 -23.37 3.68
CA LEU A 584 0.34 -23.79 2.27
C LEU A 584 0.35 -22.62 1.30
N THR A 585 -0.42 -21.56 1.57
CA THR A 585 -0.43 -20.34 0.75
C THR A 585 0.94 -19.67 0.72
N LEU A 586 1.62 -19.56 1.86
CA LEU A 586 2.97 -19.02 1.92
C LEU A 586 3.94 -19.86 1.08
N LEU A 587 3.92 -21.19 1.23
CA LEU A 587 4.77 -22.09 0.47
C LEU A 587 4.49 -22.03 -1.04
N ALA A 588 3.22 -21.93 -1.44
CA ALA A 588 2.83 -21.76 -2.83
C ALA A 588 3.34 -20.42 -3.41
N LEU A 589 3.28 -19.34 -2.63
CA LEU A 589 3.82 -18.03 -3.02
C LEU A 589 5.35 -18.04 -3.07
N CYS A 590 6.04 -18.73 -2.16
CA CYS A 590 7.50 -18.93 -2.24
C CYS A 590 7.88 -19.74 -3.49
N LEU A 591 7.11 -20.76 -3.85
CA LEU A 591 7.30 -21.49 -5.11
C LEU A 591 7.07 -20.59 -6.32
N LEU A 592 6.00 -19.79 -6.34
CA LEU A 592 5.75 -18.82 -7.40
C LEU A 592 6.89 -17.79 -7.52
N ALA A 593 7.40 -17.31 -6.38
CA ALA A 593 8.56 -16.42 -6.33
C ALA A 593 9.80 -17.09 -6.93
N PHE A 594 10.07 -18.35 -6.58
CA PHE A 594 11.18 -19.15 -7.14
C PHE A 594 11.03 -19.38 -8.65
N LEU A 595 9.81 -19.69 -9.11
CA LEU A 595 9.50 -19.83 -10.54
C LEU A 595 9.55 -18.50 -11.29
N THR A 596 9.50 -17.37 -10.60
CA THR A 596 9.71 -16.04 -11.19
C THR A 596 11.20 -15.70 -11.25
N ARG A 597 11.93 -15.98 -10.15
CA ARG A 597 13.38 -15.80 -10.03
C ARG A 597 13.98 -16.87 -9.13
N THR A 598 14.99 -17.58 -9.60
CA THR A 598 15.71 -18.61 -8.84
C THR A 598 16.32 -18.08 -7.53
N GLN A 599 16.72 -16.80 -7.50
CA GLN A 599 17.18 -16.09 -6.30
C GLN A 599 16.17 -16.17 -5.13
N ALA A 600 14.87 -16.37 -5.39
CA ALA A 600 13.88 -16.53 -4.34
C ALA A 600 14.09 -17.79 -3.46
N ILE A 601 15.04 -18.67 -3.80
CA ILE A 601 15.47 -19.78 -2.94
C ILE A 601 15.80 -19.30 -1.51
N VAL A 602 16.31 -18.07 -1.37
CA VAL A 602 16.61 -17.42 -0.09
C VAL A 602 15.40 -17.22 0.82
N LEU A 603 14.19 -17.24 0.27
CA LEU A 603 12.96 -17.16 1.05
C LEU A 603 12.77 -18.41 1.92
N VAL A 604 13.34 -19.56 1.55
CA VAL A 604 13.27 -20.80 2.32
C VAL A 604 13.89 -20.64 3.71
N PRO A 605 15.18 -20.28 3.85
CA PRO A 605 15.77 -20.04 5.17
C PRO A 605 15.12 -18.83 5.88
N ALA A 606 14.72 -17.78 5.16
CA ALA A 606 14.01 -16.65 5.76
C ALA A 606 12.71 -17.06 6.45
N VAL A 607 11.83 -17.76 5.74
CA VAL A 607 10.56 -18.29 6.26
C VAL A 607 10.78 -19.33 7.36
N ALA A 608 11.84 -20.15 7.27
CA ALA A 608 12.16 -21.12 8.31
C ALA A 608 12.62 -20.46 9.63
N THR A 609 13.36 -19.35 9.55
CA THR A 609 13.86 -18.62 10.72
C THR A 609 12.87 -17.62 11.33
N ALA A 610 11.86 -17.18 10.58
CA ALA A 610 10.88 -16.20 11.06
C ALA A 610 10.07 -16.68 12.29
N PRO A 611 9.54 -17.93 12.35
CA PRO A 611 8.92 -18.45 13.56
C PRO A 611 9.87 -18.52 14.76
N LEU A 612 11.16 -18.85 14.54
CA LEU A 612 12.17 -18.90 15.61
C LEU A 612 12.38 -17.51 16.24
N LEU A 613 12.49 -16.49 15.38
CA LEU A 613 12.64 -15.11 15.83
C LEU A 613 11.38 -14.62 16.57
N LEU A 614 10.18 -14.98 16.09
CA LEU A 614 8.94 -14.67 16.77
C LEU A 614 8.87 -15.29 18.17
N VAL A 615 9.23 -16.57 18.30
CA VAL A 615 9.27 -17.27 19.61
C VAL A 615 10.23 -16.56 20.58
N TRP A 616 11.38 -16.11 20.10
CA TRP A 616 12.36 -15.35 20.89
C TRP A 616 11.85 -13.96 21.31
N LEU A 617 11.12 -13.26 20.43
CA LEU A 617 10.49 -11.96 20.72
C LEU A 617 9.32 -12.09 21.70
N ASP A 618 8.52 -13.15 21.60
CA ASP A 618 7.32 -13.38 22.42
C ASP A 618 7.61 -14.05 23.79
N ARG A 619 8.86 -14.45 24.08
CA ARG A 619 9.26 -15.22 25.29
C ARG A 619 8.49 -16.54 25.47
N ARG A 620 8.07 -17.17 24.36
CA ARG A 620 7.33 -18.43 24.41
C ARG A 620 8.27 -19.63 24.40
N ARG A 621 7.78 -20.78 24.88
CA ARG A 621 8.55 -22.05 24.83
C ARG A 621 8.68 -22.52 23.39
N LEU A 622 9.82 -23.17 23.07
CA LEU A 622 10.08 -23.76 21.74
C LEU A 622 9.01 -24.75 21.28
N ARG A 623 8.19 -25.31 22.20
CA ARG A 623 7.05 -26.18 21.87
C ARG A 623 6.03 -25.53 20.93
N MET A 624 5.94 -24.19 20.90
CA MET A 624 5.08 -23.46 19.97
C MET A 624 5.48 -23.67 18.49
N LEU A 625 6.73 -24.08 18.21
CA LEU A 625 7.14 -24.44 16.85
C LEU A 625 6.34 -25.63 16.29
N ALA A 626 5.70 -26.43 17.16
CA ALA A 626 4.79 -27.48 16.74
C ALA A 626 3.58 -26.94 15.94
N ASP A 627 3.18 -25.68 16.15
CA ASP A 627 2.12 -25.04 15.38
C ASP A 627 2.53 -24.83 13.89
N PHE A 628 3.84 -24.78 13.63
CA PHE A 628 4.45 -24.64 12.31
C PHE A 628 4.96 -25.99 11.75
N ARG A 629 4.49 -27.12 12.29
CA ARG A 629 4.93 -28.47 11.86
C ARG A 629 4.71 -28.74 10.38
N ALA A 630 3.65 -28.18 9.77
CA ALA A 630 3.39 -28.38 8.34
C ALA A 630 4.41 -27.63 7.49
N LEU A 631 4.75 -26.39 7.86
CA LEU A 631 5.82 -25.60 7.25
C LEU A 631 7.14 -26.36 7.30
N TYR A 632 7.60 -26.74 8.50
CA TYR A 632 8.87 -27.44 8.66
C TYR A 632 8.86 -28.83 8.01
N GLY A 633 7.74 -29.56 8.08
CA GLY A 633 7.57 -30.86 7.45
C GLY A 633 7.65 -30.80 5.92
N ILE A 634 6.99 -29.82 5.29
CA ILE A 634 7.04 -29.63 3.83
C ILE A 634 8.42 -29.12 3.39
N LEU A 635 9.02 -28.17 4.10
CA LEU A 635 10.36 -27.69 3.80
C LEU A 635 11.40 -28.83 3.89
N LEU A 636 11.35 -29.62 4.97
CA LEU A 636 12.21 -30.79 5.12
C LEU A 636 11.95 -31.82 4.02
N GLY A 637 10.68 -32.12 3.74
CA GLY A 637 10.29 -33.04 2.67
C GLY A 637 10.80 -32.58 1.29
N ALA A 638 10.73 -31.28 0.99
CA ALA A 638 11.25 -30.71 -0.25
C ALA A 638 12.78 -30.81 -0.34
N VAL A 639 13.50 -30.51 0.73
CA VAL A 639 14.96 -30.67 0.80
C VAL A 639 15.36 -32.14 0.60
N VAL A 640 14.71 -33.06 1.31
CA VAL A 640 14.97 -34.51 1.17
C VAL A 640 14.64 -34.99 -0.25
N ALA A 641 13.51 -34.58 -0.82
CA ALA A 641 13.13 -34.94 -2.18
C ALA A 641 14.15 -34.45 -3.21
N VAL A 642 14.63 -33.21 -3.09
CA VAL A 642 15.70 -32.66 -3.93
C VAL A 642 16.97 -33.50 -3.81
N LEU A 643 17.41 -33.80 -2.58
CA LEU A 643 18.61 -34.61 -2.35
C LEU A 643 18.47 -36.02 -2.95
N VAL A 644 17.33 -36.68 -2.76
CA VAL A 644 17.07 -38.03 -3.29
C VAL A 644 17.04 -38.02 -4.82
N VAL A 645 16.34 -37.07 -5.44
CA VAL A 645 16.25 -36.96 -6.91
C VAL A 645 17.63 -36.68 -7.52
N GLN A 646 18.41 -35.78 -6.92
CA GLN A 646 19.75 -35.47 -7.44
C GLN A 646 20.74 -36.61 -7.25
N LEU A 647 20.70 -37.27 -6.08
CA LEU A 647 21.49 -38.48 -5.83
C LEU A 647 21.13 -39.60 -6.83
N ALA A 648 19.85 -39.80 -7.11
CA ALA A 648 19.37 -40.79 -8.09
C ALA A 648 19.78 -40.44 -9.53
N ARG A 649 19.95 -39.16 -9.85
CA ARG A 649 20.45 -38.68 -11.15
C ARG A 649 21.98 -38.64 -11.24
N GLY A 650 22.70 -38.95 -10.16
CA GLY A 650 24.16 -38.83 -10.09
C GLY A 650 24.65 -37.37 -10.17
N HIS A 651 23.77 -36.42 -9.89
CA HIS A 651 24.02 -34.98 -9.98
C HIS A 651 24.27 -34.38 -8.59
N SER A 652 24.91 -33.22 -8.55
CA SER A 652 25.11 -32.45 -7.32
C SER A 652 23.77 -31.90 -6.82
N PRO A 653 23.54 -31.82 -5.49
CA PRO A 653 22.38 -31.11 -4.93
C PRO A 653 22.25 -29.67 -5.44
N TYR A 654 23.39 -29.03 -5.75
CA TYR A 654 23.46 -27.65 -6.24
C TYR A 654 22.98 -27.49 -7.70
N ASP A 655 22.88 -28.58 -8.46
CA ASP A 655 22.43 -28.54 -9.87
C ASP A 655 20.94 -28.17 -10.00
N VAL A 656 20.16 -28.21 -8.90
CA VAL A 656 18.76 -27.72 -8.89
C VAL A 656 18.68 -26.21 -9.08
N LEU A 657 19.75 -25.47 -8.79
CA LEU A 657 19.80 -24.02 -8.92
C LEU A 657 19.97 -23.55 -10.38
N GLY A 658 20.02 -24.48 -11.35
CA GLY A 658 20.11 -24.14 -12.77
C GLY A 658 21.38 -23.36 -13.11
N SER A 659 21.23 -22.18 -13.72
CA SER A 659 22.33 -21.26 -14.07
C SER A 659 23.07 -20.73 -12.84
N TYR A 660 22.45 -20.81 -11.65
CA TYR A 660 23.09 -20.46 -10.39
C TYR A 660 23.83 -21.64 -9.72
N SER A 661 23.86 -22.84 -10.33
CA SER A 661 24.66 -23.98 -9.82
C SER A 661 26.14 -23.64 -9.60
N LEU A 662 26.69 -22.72 -10.39
CA LEU A 662 28.03 -22.13 -10.21
C LEU A 662 28.25 -21.54 -8.80
N THR A 663 27.22 -20.97 -8.17
CA THR A 663 27.30 -20.45 -6.79
C THR A 663 27.63 -21.57 -5.78
N GLY A 664 27.03 -22.75 -5.93
CA GLY A 664 27.26 -23.89 -5.04
C GLY A 664 28.66 -24.50 -5.15
N HIS A 665 29.34 -24.30 -6.28
CA HIS A 665 30.69 -24.80 -6.54
C HIS A 665 31.80 -23.78 -6.29
N THR A 666 31.45 -22.55 -5.89
CA THR A 666 32.41 -21.46 -5.66
C THR A 666 32.85 -21.40 -4.19
N THR A 667 34.15 -21.21 -3.95
CA THR A 667 34.68 -21.05 -2.58
C THR A 667 34.50 -19.62 -2.07
N TYR A 668 33.65 -19.43 -1.07
CA TYR A 668 33.42 -18.13 -0.44
C TYR A 668 34.39 -17.87 0.71
N ARG A 669 34.98 -16.66 0.75
CA ARG A 669 35.80 -16.20 1.88
C ARG A 669 34.91 -15.43 2.87
N PRO A 670 34.74 -15.88 4.13
CA PRO A 670 33.81 -15.25 5.07
C PRO A 670 34.04 -13.74 5.26
N GLY A 671 35.30 -13.29 5.34
CA GLY A 671 35.62 -11.86 5.45
C GLY A 671 35.19 -11.03 4.24
N GLN A 672 35.21 -11.59 3.04
CA GLN A 672 34.71 -10.90 1.84
C GLN A 672 33.19 -10.82 1.84
N VAL A 673 32.50 -11.91 2.22
CA VAL A 673 31.03 -11.90 2.35
C VAL A 673 30.58 -10.86 3.37
N VAL A 674 31.22 -10.79 4.55
CA VAL A 674 30.90 -9.78 5.58
C VAL A 674 31.12 -8.35 5.08
N LYS A 675 32.23 -8.10 4.34
CA LYS A 675 32.47 -6.80 3.70
C LYS A 675 31.33 -6.42 2.75
N TRP A 676 30.90 -7.36 1.91
CA TRP A 676 29.80 -7.11 0.97
C TRP A 676 28.44 -7.00 1.67
N VAL A 677 28.21 -7.70 2.78
CA VAL A 677 27.01 -7.49 3.63
C VAL A 677 26.96 -6.05 4.11
N LEU A 678 28.09 -5.51 4.60
CA LEU A 678 28.17 -4.12 5.04
C LEU A 678 27.90 -3.13 3.89
N TYR A 679 28.45 -3.37 2.69
CA TYR A 679 28.19 -2.51 1.54
C TYR A 679 26.73 -2.53 1.09
N HIS A 680 26.10 -3.70 1.04
CA HIS A 680 24.68 -3.80 0.68
C HIS A 680 23.76 -3.20 1.74
N LEU A 681 24.10 -3.31 3.03
CA LEU A 681 23.35 -2.61 4.09
C LEU A 681 23.52 -1.10 4.00
N ALA A 682 24.74 -0.62 3.72
CA ALA A 682 25.02 0.81 3.56
C ALA A 682 24.34 1.41 2.33
N GLU A 683 24.28 0.66 1.24
CA GLU A 683 23.54 1.07 0.06
C GLU A 683 22.03 1.02 0.31
N LEU A 684 21.49 -0.03 0.95
CA LEU A 684 20.07 -0.08 1.31
C LEU A 684 19.64 1.09 2.21
N ASP A 685 20.50 1.47 3.16
CA ASP A 685 20.29 2.63 4.04
C ASP A 685 20.24 3.95 3.23
N LEU A 686 21.20 4.13 2.31
CA LEU A 686 21.25 5.24 1.37
C LEU A 686 20.00 5.28 0.46
N TYR A 687 19.62 4.13 -0.11
CA TYR A 687 18.44 3.96 -0.96
C TYR A 687 17.20 4.46 -0.23
N LEU A 688 17.02 4.08 1.03
CA LEU A 688 15.88 4.43 1.86
C LEU A 688 15.90 5.85 2.43
N ALA A 689 16.91 6.67 2.11
CA ALA A 689 17.12 8.00 2.69
C ALA A 689 17.24 7.99 4.22
N VAL A 690 17.95 7.00 4.79
CA VAL A 690 18.38 6.91 6.20
C VAL A 690 17.27 6.69 7.25
N ALA A 691 16.20 7.48 7.21
CA ALA A 691 15.17 7.46 8.25
C ALA A 691 14.42 6.11 8.38
N PRO A 692 14.01 5.41 7.30
CA PRO A 692 13.40 4.10 7.40
C PRO A 692 14.33 3.03 7.99
N PHE A 693 15.62 3.08 7.66
CA PHE A 693 16.63 2.17 8.20
C PHE A 693 16.83 2.40 9.69
N ALA A 694 16.98 3.66 10.12
CA ALA A 694 17.04 4.05 11.53
C ALA A 694 15.80 3.59 12.31
N ALA A 695 14.61 3.68 11.71
CA ALA A 695 13.37 3.19 12.32
C ALA A 695 13.40 1.67 12.55
N VAL A 696 13.84 0.87 11.56
CA VAL A 696 13.98 -0.59 11.74
C VAL A 696 15.00 -0.94 12.81
N LEU A 697 16.16 -0.27 12.85
CA LEU A 697 17.17 -0.45 13.90
C LEU A 697 16.59 -0.15 15.28
N LEU A 698 15.87 0.96 15.42
CA LEU A 698 15.25 1.37 16.67
C LEU A 698 14.16 0.39 17.14
N LEU A 699 13.26 -0.01 16.23
CA LEU A 699 12.22 -1.00 16.53
C LEU A 699 12.83 -2.36 16.90
N THR A 700 13.91 -2.77 16.24
CA THR A 700 14.64 -4.00 16.58
C THR A 700 15.27 -3.92 17.97
N ALA A 701 15.84 -2.76 18.33
CA ALA A 701 16.42 -2.52 19.66
C ALA A 701 15.36 -2.50 20.77
N LEU A 702 14.17 -1.97 20.50
CA LEU A 702 13.01 -2.06 21.39
C LEU A 702 12.55 -3.52 21.54
N GLY A 703 12.53 -4.24 20.42
CA GLY A 703 12.35 -5.69 20.33
C GLY A 703 11.14 -6.19 21.11
N ARG A 704 11.38 -6.65 22.34
CA ARG A 704 10.36 -7.30 23.18
C ARG A 704 9.35 -6.33 23.79
N SER A 705 9.67 -5.04 23.92
CA SER A 705 8.76 -4.04 24.48
C SER A 705 7.66 -3.59 23.51
N LEU A 706 7.74 -4.04 22.26
CA LEU A 706 6.78 -3.71 21.21
C LEU A 706 5.47 -4.50 21.37
N ASP A 707 4.39 -3.92 20.83
CA ASP A 707 3.11 -4.59 20.66
C ASP A 707 3.24 -5.82 19.75
N ARG A 708 2.39 -6.83 19.99
CA ARG A 708 2.47 -8.11 19.27
C ARG A 708 2.42 -7.96 17.74
N PRO A 709 1.56 -7.12 17.13
CA PRO A 709 1.55 -6.93 15.67
C PRO A 709 2.92 -6.48 15.13
N LEU A 710 3.59 -5.55 15.82
CA LEU A 710 4.90 -5.06 15.42
C LEU A 710 6.01 -6.11 15.62
N ARG A 711 5.91 -6.94 16.67
CA ARG A 711 6.84 -8.08 16.86
C ARG A 711 6.68 -9.12 15.76
N VAL A 712 5.46 -9.43 15.36
CA VAL A 712 5.18 -10.34 14.22
C VAL A 712 5.72 -9.76 12.92
N PHE A 713 5.48 -8.48 12.67
CA PHE A 713 6.02 -7.78 11.52
C PHE A 713 7.55 -7.80 11.49
N LEU A 714 8.24 -7.47 12.60
CA LEU A 714 9.70 -7.56 12.69
C LEU A 714 10.22 -8.99 12.52
N ALA A 715 9.49 -9.99 13.05
CA ALA A 715 9.85 -11.40 12.90
C ALA A 715 9.80 -11.87 11.44
N ALA A 716 9.02 -11.22 10.58
CA ALA A 716 9.05 -11.42 9.13
C ALA A 716 10.13 -10.55 8.45
N THR A 717 10.20 -9.26 8.80
CA THR A 717 11.07 -8.29 8.13
C THR A 717 12.56 -8.57 8.30
N LEU A 718 12.99 -8.94 9.51
CA LEU A 718 14.42 -9.14 9.80
C LEU A 718 14.99 -10.38 9.08
N PRO A 719 14.33 -11.55 9.07
CA PRO A 719 14.81 -12.70 8.31
C PRO A 719 14.75 -12.47 6.80
N LEU A 720 13.65 -11.90 6.27
CA LEU A 720 13.55 -11.60 4.83
C LEU A 720 14.69 -10.70 4.38
N THR A 721 14.98 -9.66 5.14
CA THR A 721 16.09 -8.74 4.82
C THR A 721 17.45 -9.39 5.02
N GLY A 722 17.68 -10.03 6.18
CA GLY A 722 18.99 -10.58 6.53
C GLY A 722 19.46 -11.68 5.58
N TRP A 723 18.56 -12.60 5.21
CA TRP A 723 18.91 -13.67 4.28
C TRP A 723 19.10 -13.16 2.86
N LEU A 724 18.25 -12.24 2.39
CA LEU A 724 18.40 -11.65 1.05
C LEU A 724 19.70 -10.85 0.93
N VAL A 725 20.05 -10.03 1.94
CA VAL A 725 21.33 -9.32 2.00
C VAL A 725 22.50 -10.30 2.01
N LEU A 726 22.41 -11.41 2.77
CA LEU A 726 23.46 -12.41 2.84
C LEU A 726 23.68 -13.12 1.49
N GLU A 727 22.61 -13.53 0.82
CA GLU A 727 22.68 -14.16 -0.50
C GLU A 727 23.29 -13.21 -1.53
N VAL A 728 22.78 -11.97 -1.61
CA VAL A 728 23.24 -10.97 -2.56
C VAL A 728 24.71 -10.61 -2.28
N ALA A 729 25.09 -10.46 -1.02
CA ALA A 729 26.49 -10.21 -0.64
C ALA A 729 27.41 -11.40 -0.95
N ALA A 730 26.95 -12.64 -0.77
CA ALA A 730 27.70 -13.83 -1.14
C ALA A 730 27.92 -13.86 -2.66
N PHE A 731 26.87 -13.65 -3.45
CA PHE A 731 26.96 -13.54 -4.90
C PHE A 731 27.94 -12.44 -5.32
N ALA A 732 27.82 -11.25 -4.74
CA ALA A 732 28.70 -10.14 -5.07
C ALA A 732 30.18 -10.41 -4.70
N SER A 733 30.42 -11.14 -3.61
CA SER A 733 31.77 -11.43 -3.15
C SER A 733 32.62 -12.31 -4.07
N ALA A 734 31.99 -13.08 -4.95
CA ALA A 734 32.68 -14.09 -5.75
C ALA A 734 32.37 -14.04 -7.25
N LEU A 735 31.15 -13.65 -7.62
CA LEU A 735 30.68 -13.73 -9.01
C LEU A 735 30.45 -12.35 -9.65
N SER A 736 30.12 -11.34 -8.86
CA SER A 736 29.80 -9.99 -9.36
C SER A 736 30.27 -8.91 -8.37
N PRO A 737 31.54 -8.49 -8.39
CA PRO A 737 32.13 -7.61 -7.37
C PRO A 737 31.64 -6.15 -7.45
N ARG A 738 30.33 -5.95 -7.32
CA ARG A 738 29.60 -4.68 -7.32
C ARG A 738 28.42 -4.76 -6.36
N VAL A 739 27.79 -3.62 -6.09
CA VAL A 739 26.57 -3.58 -5.28
C VAL A 739 25.35 -3.88 -6.16
N GLU A 740 24.50 -4.79 -5.70
CA GLU A 740 23.38 -5.34 -6.45
C GLU A 740 22.05 -4.88 -5.82
N GLU A 741 21.79 -3.56 -5.81
CA GLU A 741 20.55 -2.94 -5.29
C GLU A 741 19.30 -3.54 -5.97
N ARG A 742 19.41 -3.79 -7.29
CA ARG A 742 18.41 -4.46 -8.13
C ARG A 742 17.87 -5.77 -7.51
N ASN A 743 18.68 -6.44 -6.69
CA ASN A 743 18.33 -7.70 -6.05
C ASN A 743 17.84 -7.52 -4.59
N LEU A 744 17.84 -6.29 -4.05
CA LEU A 744 17.52 -5.98 -2.66
C LEU A 744 16.34 -5.02 -2.46
N PHE A 745 16.06 -4.14 -3.42
CA PHE A 745 15.04 -3.08 -3.27
C PHE A 745 13.64 -3.63 -2.91
N TYR A 746 13.37 -4.92 -3.12
CA TYR A 746 12.14 -5.61 -2.73
C TYR A 746 11.79 -5.46 -1.25
N VAL A 747 12.79 -5.31 -0.37
CA VAL A 747 12.56 -5.12 1.07
C VAL A 747 12.18 -3.69 1.44
N ALA A 748 12.32 -2.71 0.54
CA ALA A 748 12.07 -1.31 0.83
C ALA A 748 10.68 -1.03 1.45
N PRO A 749 9.57 -1.64 0.97
CA PRO A 749 8.26 -1.48 1.62
C PRO A 749 8.24 -1.86 3.10
N LEU A 750 9.04 -2.85 3.51
CA LEU A 750 9.10 -3.29 4.92
C LEU A 750 9.70 -2.18 5.80
N PHE A 751 10.73 -1.50 5.31
CA PHE A 751 11.35 -0.37 6.00
C PHE A 751 10.45 0.86 6.03
N LEU A 752 9.74 1.13 4.93
CA LEU A 752 8.77 2.22 4.84
C LEU A 752 7.59 2.01 5.80
N ILE A 753 7.07 0.77 5.90
CA ILE A 753 6.04 0.40 6.87
C ILE A 753 6.58 0.56 8.30
N ALA A 754 7.82 0.15 8.58
CA ALA A 754 8.44 0.30 9.89
C ALA A 754 8.54 1.77 10.32
N LEU A 755 8.94 2.67 9.41
CA LEU A 755 8.98 4.11 9.65
C LEU A 755 7.59 4.65 10.03
N LEU A 756 6.58 4.34 9.22
CA LEU A 756 5.20 4.79 9.46
C LEU A 756 4.63 4.19 10.75
N ALA A 757 4.98 2.95 11.07
CA ALA A 757 4.54 2.32 12.31
C ALA A 757 5.15 2.98 13.52
N TRP A 758 6.44 3.30 13.47
CA TRP A 758 7.11 4.06 14.52
C TRP A 758 6.49 5.46 14.70
N ILE A 759 6.16 6.15 13.61
CA ILE A 759 5.44 7.44 13.64
C ILE A 759 4.07 7.29 14.32
N GLU A 760 3.29 6.28 13.93
CA GLU A 760 1.94 6.05 14.45
C GLU A 760 1.92 5.68 15.94
N ARG A 761 2.98 5.07 16.46
CA ARG A 761 3.17 4.83 17.90
C ARG A 761 3.65 6.06 18.69
N GLY A 762 3.63 7.25 18.08
CA GLY A 762 4.01 8.50 18.75
C GLY A 762 5.51 8.73 18.85
N LEU A 763 6.31 8.12 17.95
CA LEU A 763 7.75 8.32 17.86
C LEU A 763 8.51 7.95 19.15
N PRO A 764 8.36 6.73 19.71
CA PRO A 764 9.07 6.35 20.93
C PRO A 764 10.59 6.41 20.68
N ARG A 765 11.31 7.20 21.50
CA ARG A 765 12.76 7.44 21.38
C ARG A 765 13.47 7.23 22.72
N PRO A 766 13.68 5.98 23.18
CA PRO A 766 14.60 5.75 24.30
C PRO A 766 15.98 6.30 23.93
N PRO A 767 16.57 7.21 24.73
CA PRO A 767 17.65 8.07 24.29
C PRO A 767 18.87 7.30 23.78
N ARG A 768 19.25 6.21 24.47
CA ARG A 768 20.38 5.36 24.05
C ARG A 768 20.09 4.60 22.75
N ALA A 769 18.94 3.95 22.65
CA ALA A 769 18.59 3.15 21.47
C ALA A 769 18.39 4.04 20.23
N ALA A 770 17.72 5.19 20.40
CA ALA A 770 17.51 6.16 19.34
C ALA A 770 18.83 6.79 18.87
N ALA A 771 19.71 7.18 19.80
CA ALA A 771 21.02 7.73 19.45
C ALA A 771 21.89 6.70 18.70
N VAL A 772 21.93 5.44 19.16
CA VAL A 772 22.68 4.38 18.46
C VAL A 772 22.11 4.13 17.06
N ALA A 773 20.78 3.99 16.93
CA ALA A 773 20.14 3.76 15.63
C ALA A 773 20.42 4.92 14.66
N ALA A 774 20.33 6.17 15.13
CA ALA A 774 20.60 7.37 14.33
C ALA A 774 22.07 7.48 13.92
N VAL A 775 23.02 7.23 14.84
CA VAL A 775 24.46 7.28 14.54
C VAL A 775 24.86 6.18 13.55
N VAL A 776 24.36 4.96 13.75
CA VAL A 776 24.64 3.85 12.83
C VAL A 776 24.10 4.16 11.44
N ALA A 777 22.84 4.59 11.32
CA ALA A 777 22.24 4.92 10.02
C ALA A 777 22.90 6.14 9.33
N ALA A 778 23.37 7.14 10.10
CA ALA A 778 24.11 8.26 9.53
C ALA A 778 25.51 7.86 9.01
N ALA A 779 26.20 6.98 9.72
CA ALA A 779 27.59 6.62 9.43
C ALA A 779 27.71 5.54 8.35
N LEU A 780 26.74 4.63 8.28
CA LEU A 780 26.82 3.42 7.45
C LEU A 780 26.98 3.73 5.95
N PRO A 781 26.23 4.66 5.33
CA PRO A 781 26.44 5.04 3.93
C PRO A 781 27.86 5.54 3.62
N GLY A 782 28.52 6.18 4.58
CA GLY A 782 29.89 6.67 4.44
C GLY A 782 30.96 5.59 4.27
N VAL A 783 30.63 4.33 4.55
CA VAL A 783 31.54 3.17 4.40
C VAL A 783 31.65 2.73 2.92
N LEU A 784 30.76 3.21 2.05
CA LEU A 784 30.74 2.82 0.63
C LEU A 784 31.96 3.36 -0.14
N PRO A 785 32.66 2.51 -0.91
CA PRO A 785 33.79 2.94 -1.74
C PRO A 785 33.30 3.57 -3.06
N TYR A 786 32.76 4.79 -2.99
CA TYR A 786 32.13 5.49 -4.13
C TYR A 786 33.00 5.55 -5.39
N HIS A 787 34.32 5.70 -5.26
CA HIS A 787 35.27 5.71 -6.38
C HIS A 787 35.28 4.41 -7.21
N THR A 788 34.90 3.28 -6.61
CA THR A 788 34.78 1.99 -7.31
C THR A 788 33.36 1.66 -7.73
N LEU A 789 32.36 2.26 -7.06
CA LEU A 789 30.95 1.91 -7.25
C LEU A 789 30.24 2.85 -8.23
N ILE A 790 30.68 4.10 -8.35
CA ILE A 790 30.16 5.04 -9.35
C ILE A 790 30.81 4.72 -10.70
N GLY A 791 30.01 4.18 -11.63
CA GLY A 791 30.43 3.83 -12.98
C GLY A 791 29.32 3.10 -13.74
N ALA A 792 29.65 2.55 -14.90
CA ALA A 792 28.67 1.98 -15.84
C ALA A 792 27.76 0.87 -15.23
N SER A 793 28.24 0.11 -14.24
CA SER A 793 27.40 -0.89 -13.57
C SER A 793 26.27 -0.26 -12.73
N ALA A 794 26.46 0.95 -12.21
CA ALA A 794 25.44 1.65 -11.43
C ALA A 794 24.22 2.02 -12.28
N GLU A 795 24.39 2.20 -13.59
CA GLU A 795 23.29 2.51 -14.51
C GLU A 795 22.19 1.45 -14.46
N SER A 796 22.55 0.18 -14.30
CA SER A 796 21.60 -0.95 -14.35
C SER A 796 21.35 -1.60 -12.99
N ASP A 797 22.31 -1.57 -12.06
CA ASP A 797 22.25 -2.39 -10.84
C ASP A 797 22.21 -1.58 -9.53
N THR A 798 22.43 -0.25 -9.52
CA THR A 798 22.49 0.58 -8.29
C THR A 798 21.96 2.01 -8.50
N LEU A 799 20.63 2.15 -8.63
CA LEU A 799 19.99 3.42 -8.96
C LEU A 799 20.16 4.52 -7.90
N ALA A 800 20.33 4.17 -6.62
CA ALA A 800 20.59 5.12 -5.54
C ALA A 800 21.91 5.88 -5.69
N LEU A 801 22.84 5.37 -6.51
CA LEU A 801 24.10 6.07 -6.82
C LEU A 801 23.95 7.10 -7.95
N MET A 802 22.86 7.08 -8.74
CA MET A 802 22.66 7.98 -9.86
C MET A 802 22.65 9.47 -9.45
N PRO A 803 21.99 9.88 -8.35
CA PRO A 803 22.11 11.23 -7.82
C PRO A 803 23.54 11.61 -7.42
N LEU A 804 24.30 10.67 -6.86
CA LEU A 804 25.66 10.91 -6.41
C LEU A 804 26.65 11.00 -7.57
N TRP A 805 26.43 10.22 -8.63
CA TRP A 805 27.18 10.35 -9.88
C TRP A 805 26.88 11.69 -10.56
N TRP A 806 25.62 12.10 -10.62
CA TRP A 806 25.30 13.44 -11.11
C TRP A 806 26.00 14.53 -10.29
N LEU A 807 26.01 14.41 -8.96
CA LEU A 807 26.67 15.36 -8.08
C LEU A 807 28.19 15.38 -8.30
N ASN A 808 28.80 14.22 -8.55
CA ASN A 808 30.21 14.07 -8.88
C ASN A 808 30.59 14.86 -10.16
N GLU A 809 29.78 14.73 -11.20
CA GLU A 809 30.09 15.37 -12.49
C GLU A 809 29.81 16.88 -12.50
N THR A 810 28.97 17.37 -11.58
CA THR A 810 28.46 18.75 -11.64
C THR A 810 28.88 19.67 -10.50
N VAL A 811 29.08 19.16 -9.28
CA VAL A 811 29.24 20.01 -8.09
C VAL A 811 30.48 19.66 -7.27
N VAL A 812 30.76 18.38 -7.02
CA VAL A 812 31.79 17.93 -6.06
C VAL A 812 32.67 16.85 -6.64
N GLY A 813 33.93 16.73 -6.21
CA GLY A 813 34.79 15.62 -6.64
C GLY A 813 34.44 14.29 -5.95
N LEU A 814 34.85 13.16 -6.56
CA LEU A 814 34.66 11.80 -6.01
C LEU A 814 35.08 11.66 -4.55
N ASP A 815 36.20 12.27 -4.16
CA ASP A 815 36.77 12.15 -2.81
C ASP A 815 35.91 12.80 -1.72
N THR A 816 35.02 13.74 -2.08
CA THR A 816 34.17 14.46 -1.11
C THR A 816 32.75 13.89 -1.02
N ILE A 817 32.35 12.99 -1.92
CA ILE A 817 31.00 12.38 -1.94
C ILE A 817 30.69 11.69 -0.62
N ALA A 818 31.63 10.90 -0.09
CA ALA A 818 31.44 10.21 1.18
C ALA A 818 31.14 11.19 2.31
N VAL A 819 31.85 12.33 2.36
CA VAL A 819 31.62 13.39 3.35
C VAL A 819 30.25 14.01 3.17
N VAL A 820 29.84 14.35 1.94
CA VAL A 820 28.52 14.92 1.64
C VAL A 820 27.40 13.98 2.08
N VAL A 821 27.53 12.69 1.78
CA VAL A 821 26.54 11.67 2.16
C VAL A 821 26.46 11.54 3.68
N VAL A 822 27.59 11.47 4.39
CA VAL A 822 27.59 11.39 5.87
C VAL A 822 26.99 12.65 6.49
N VAL A 823 27.29 13.85 5.96
CA VAL A 823 26.69 15.10 6.45
C VAL A 823 25.17 15.11 6.21
N ALA A 824 24.71 14.73 5.01
CA ALA A 824 23.29 14.62 4.72
C ALA A 824 22.59 13.58 5.62
N GLY A 825 23.22 12.41 5.80
CA GLY A 825 22.74 11.36 6.70
C GLY A 825 22.68 11.82 8.16
N ALA A 826 23.65 12.61 8.61
CA ALA A 826 23.65 13.22 9.94
C ALA A 826 22.52 14.25 10.11
N LEU A 827 22.24 15.06 9.09
CA LEU A 827 21.11 16.01 9.11
C LEU A 827 19.75 15.28 9.15
N ILE A 828 19.57 14.21 8.36
CA ILE A 828 18.36 13.38 8.39
C ILE A 828 18.22 12.66 9.74
N SER A 829 19.33 12.17 10.30
CA SER A 829 19.34 11.52 11.61
C SER A 829 19.05 12.50 12.74
N LEU A 830 19.53 13.75 12.65
CA LEU A 830 19.17 14.81 13.57
C LEU A 830 17.68 15.13 13.47
N LEU A 831 17.12 15.19 12.25
CA LEU A 831 15.68 15.34 12.04
C LEU A 831 14.91 14.15 12.66
N PHE A 832 15.37 12.92 12.46
CA PHE A 832 14.78 11.71 13.05
C PHE A 832 14.74 11.78 14.59
N LEU A 833 15.80 12.30 15.23
CA LEU A 833 15.87 12.44 16.69
C LEU A 833 15.06 13.63 17.23
N SER A 834 14.95 14.71 16.48
CA SER A 834 14.41 16.00 16.97
C SER A 834 13.00 16.33 16.48
N VAL A 835 12.48 15.66 15.44
CA VAL A 835 11.18 15.98 14.86
C VAL A 835 10.07 15.80 15.89
N SER A 836 9.22 16.80 16.06
CA SER A 836 8.07 16.72 16.96
C SER A 836 6.93 15.90 16.32
N PRO A 837 6.02 15.29 17.11
CA PRO A 837 4.88 14.54 16.57
C PRO A 837 4.02 15.34 15.57
N ARG A 838 3.98 16.68 15.71
CA ARG A 838 3.25 17.57 14.79
C ARG A 838 3.83 17.57 13.37
N TYR A 839 5.14 17.39 13.23
CA TYR A 839 5.85 17.38 11.96
C TYR A 839 6.32 15.98 11.56
N ALA A 840 5.76 14.92 12.16
CA ALA A 840 6.20 13.54 11.94
C ALA A 840 6.16 13.12 10.45
N LEU A 841 5.24 13.69 9.66
CA LEU A 841 5.14 13.45 8.22
C LEU A 841 6.30 14.04 7.40
N ALA A 842 7.15 14.89 7.98
CA ALA A 842 8.35 15.39 7.29
C ALA A 842 9.31 14.26 6.88
N LEU A 843 9.40 13.19 7.67
CA LEU A 843 10.27 12.04 7.37
C LEU A 843 9.81 11.27 6.12
N PRO A 844 8.57 10.75 6.02
CA PRO A 844 8.13 10.08 4.79
C PRO A 844 8.08 11.02 3.59
N VAL A 845 7.85 12.33 3.78
CA VAL A 845 7.97 13.32 2.69
C VAL A 845 9.42 13.45 2.22
N ALA A 846 10.41 13.49 3.12
CA ALA A 846 11.82 13.52 2.74
C ALA A 846 12.23 12.27 1.93
N VAL A 847 11.75 11.09 2.35
CA VAL A 847 11.95 9.83 1.61
C VAL A 847 11.32 9.91 0.21
N PHE A 848 10.09 10.40 0.10
CA PHE A 848 9.43 10.59 -1.19
C PHE A 848 10.19 11.57 -2.10
N LEU A 849 10.69 12.69 -1.56
CA LEU A 849 11.48 13.66 -2.31
C LEU A 849 12.80 13.06 -2.80
N TRP A 850 13.46 12.25 -1.98
CA TRP A 850 14.65 11.49 -2.38
C TRP A 850 14.35 10.51 -3.52
N PHE A 851 13.25 9.74 -3.42
CA PHE A 851 12.83 8.83 -4.49
C PHE A 851 12.48 9.58 -5.78
N ALA A 852 11.78 10.71 -5.69
CA ALA A 852 11.44 11.54 -6.83
C ALA A 852 12.69 12.12 -7.49
N PHE A 853 13.65 12.61 -6.69
CA PHE A 853 14.93 13.10 -7.19
C PHE A 853 15.73 11.99 -7.88
N THR A 854 15.84 10.81 -7.26
CA THR A 854 16.52 9.65 -7.85
C THR A 854 15.87 9.23 -9.16
N THR A 855 14.54 9.12 -9.21
CA THR A 855 13.80 8.80 -10.44
C THR A 855 14.05 9.84 -11.53
N GLU A 856 14.05 11.14 -11.18
CA GLU A 856 14.30 12.20 -12.14
C GLU A 856 15.74 12.18 -12.68
N ARG A 857 16.73 11.83 -11.84
CA ARG A 857 18.11 11.61 -12.30
C ARG A 857 18.20 10.40 -13.22
N VAL A 858 17.58 9.26 -12.89
CA VAL A 858 17.55 8.08 -13.78
C VAL A 858 16.91 8.40 -15.14
N GLU A 859 15.93 9.29 -15.18
CA GLU A 859 15.23 9.68 -16.41
C GLU A 859 15.96 10.72 -17.26
N ARG A 860 16.64 11.70 -16.65
CA ARG A 860 17.17 12.87 -17.37
C ARG A 860 18.68 12.98 -17.40
N PHE A 861 19.39 12.27 -16.53
CA PHE A 861 20.84 12.31 -16.47
C PHE A 861 21.47 11.63 -17.69
N ASP A 862 22.74 11.95 -17.97
CA ASP A 862 23.45 11.50 -19.15
C ASP A 862 23.69 9.98 -19.16
N HIS A 863 23.84 9.40 -17.97
CA HIS A 863 23.96 7.97 -17.74
C HIS A 863 22.61 7.31 -17.39
N GLY A 864 21.50 8.01 -17.63
CA GLY A 864 20.14 7.53 -17.37
C GLY A 864 19.62 6.52 -18.40
N PHE A 865 18.51 5.85 -18.06
CA PHE A 865 17.94 4.76 -18.87
C PHE A 865 17.62 5.17 -20.31
N PRO A 866 17.00 6.33 -20.59
CA PRO A 866 16.69 6.71 -21.97
C PRO A 866 17.94 6.89 -22.84
N LYS A 867 19.03 7.46 -22.29
CA LYS A 867 20.27 7.66 -23.04
C LYS A 867 21.03 6.35 -23.26
N ALA A 868 21.13 5.51 -22.23
CA ALA A 868 21.72 4.17 -22.36
C ALA A 868 20.98 3.35 -23.43
N SER A 869 19.65 3.42 -23.43
CA SER A 869 18.78 2.77 -24.41
C SER A 869 18.94 3.29 -25.85
N VAL A 870 19.03 4.61 -26.05
CA VAL A 870 19.34 5.20 -27.36
C VAL A 870 20.75 4.83 -27.82
N GLY A 871 21.70 4.79 -26.88
CA GLY A 871 23.09 4.39 -27.13
C GLY A 871 23.19 2.95 -27.61
N ALA A 872 22.55 2.01 -26.91
CA ALA A 872 22.48 0.59 -27.28
C ALA A 872 21.87 0.42 -28.68
N LEU A 873 20.72 1.06 -28.93
CA LEU A 873 20.08 1.04 -30.25
C LEU A 873 21.03 1.54 -31.32
N PHE A 874 21.64 2.72 -31.12
CA PHE A 874 22.55 3.30 -32.11
C PHE A 874 23.79 2.44 -32.33
N GLN A 875 24.27 1.72 -31.32
CA GLN A 875 25.40 0.79 -31.43
C GLN A 875 25.04 -0.49 -32.19
N GLY A 876 23.79 -0.98 -32.09
CA GLY A 876 23.34 -2.19 -32.78
C GLY A 876 22.66 -1.98 -34.14
N ILE A 877 21.75 -1.00 -34.25
CA ILE A 877 20.90 -0.73 -35.44
C ILE A 877 20.79 0.78 -35.69
N THR A 878 21.13 1.21 -36.91
CA THR A 878 20.88 2.56 -37.43
C THR A 878 19.93 2.61 -38.63
N ALA A 879 19.39 1.45 -39.03
CA ALA A 879 18.32 1.39 -40.03
C ALA A 879 17.06 2.16 -39.57
N PRO A 880 16.29 2.78 -40.49
CA PRO A 880 15.09 3.55 -40.14
C PRO A 880 14.01 2.76 -39.40
N ARG A 881 13.91 1.47 -39.72
CA ARG A 881 13.06 0.50 -39.02
C ARG A 881 13.94 -0.40 -38.16
N ARG A 882 13.51 -0.68 -36.93
CA ARG A 882 14.24 -1.58 -36.02
C ARG A 882 14.12 -3.04 -36.46
N ASP A 883 12.97 -3.39 -37.02
CA ASP A 883 12.65 -4.70 -37.60
C ASP A 883 13.01 -4.77 -39.10
N TRP A 884 14.10 -4.13 -39.53
CA TRP A 884 14.44 -3.98 -40.95
C TRP A 884 14.72 -5.31 -41.67
N VAL A 885 15.17 -6.35 -40.95
CA VAL A 885 15.40 -7.69 -41.53
C VAL A 885 14.06 -8.35 -41.81
N ASP A 886 13.17 -8.40 -40.80
CA ASP A 886 11.81 -8.93 -40.95
C ASP A 886 11.01 -8.16 -42.02
N ALA A 887 11.20 -6.84 -42.12
CA ALA A 887 10.57 -6.02 -43.14
C ALA A 887 11.07 -6.35 -44.56
N ALA A 888 12.32 -6.82 -44.71
CA ALA A 888 12.92 -7.13 -46.00
C ALA A 888 12.61 -8.55 -46.50
N VAL A 889 12.53 -9.54 -45.60
CA VAL A 889 12.38 -10.97 -45.98
C VAL A 889 11.11 -11.64 -45.44
N GLY A 890 10.38 -10.97 -44.55
CA GLY A 890 9.20 -11.50 -43.87
C GLY A 890 9.56 -12.13 -42.52
N ARG A 891 8.66 -11.97 -41.53
CA ARG A 891 8.84 -12.41 -40.13
C ARG A 891 8.96 -13.93 -39.90
N HIS A 892 8.65 -14.74 -40.91
CA HIS A 892 8.75 -16.22 -40.87
C HIS A 892 9.89 -16.75 -41.74
N ALA A 893 10.72 -15.85 -42.29
CA ALA A 893 11.91 -16.25 -43.03
C ALA A 893 12.92 -16.89 -42.07
N ASP A 894 13.74 -17.78 -42.62
CA ASP A 894 14.86 -18.41 -41.91
C ASP A 894 16.15 -17.63 -42.20
N VAL A 895 16.59 -16.83 -41.23
CA VAL A 895 17.80 -16.00 -41.31
C VAL A 895 18.80 -16.49 -40.27
N ALA A 896 19.96 -16.94 -40.74
CA ALA A 896 21.10 -17.21 -39.86
C ALA A 896 21.90 -15.94 -39.58
N PHE A 897 22.46 -15.82 -38.37
CA PHE A 897 23.46 -14.81 -38.07
C PHE A 897 24.86 -15.43 -38.09
N VAL A 898 25.81 -14.82 -38.79
CA VAL A 898 27.22 -15.23 -38.75
C VAL A 898 28.05 -14.15 -38.05
N PHE A 899 28.47 -14.47 -36.84
CA PHE A 899 29.30 -13.62 -36.00
C PHE A 899 30.78 -13.76 -36.37
N SER A 900 31.45 -12.62 -36.58
CA SER A 900 32.85 -12.59 -37.03
C SER A 900 33.83 -13.09 -35.96
N GLY A 901 33.51 -12.88 -34.67
CA GLY A 901 34.37 -13.16 -33.54
C GLY A 901 35.71 -12.41 -33.60
N LYS A 902 35.75 -11.25 -34.28
CA LYS A 902 36.99 -10.49 -34.49
C LYS A 902 37.43 -9.70 -33.25
N ASP A 903 36.49 -9.12 -32.52
CA ASP A 903 36.74 -8.40 -31.27
C ASP A 903 36.17 -9.16 -30.07
N VAL A 904 37.05 -9.62 -29.19
CA VAL A 904 36.69 -10.44 -28.02
C VAL A 904 36.08 -9.60 -26.89
N HIS A 905 36.45 -8.33 -26.82
CA HIS A 905 36.15 -7.45 -25.69
C HIS A 905 34.97 -6.50 -25.92
N ASN A 906 34.47 -6.42 -27.16
CA ASN A 906 33.35 -5.55 -27.50
C ASN A 906 32.02 -6.27 -27.29
N GLN A 907 31.06 -5.58 -26.66
CA GLN A 907 29.69 -6.05 -26.56
C GLN A 907 29.10 -6.22 -27.97
N PRO A 908 28.59 -7.40 -28.35
CA PRO A 908 28.08 -7.68 -29.69
C PRO A 908 26.66 -7.12 -29.86
N LEU A 909 26.45 -5.83 -29.60
CA LEU A 909 25.14 -5.17 -29.70
C LEU A 909 24.54 -5.24 -31.10
N THR A 910 25.36 -5.31 -32.16
CA THR A 910 24.89 -5.55 -33.53
C THR A 910 24.27 -6.94 -33.72
N LEU A 911 24.70 -7.95 -32.96
CA LEU A 911 24.04 -9.25 -32.90
C LEU A 911 22.76 -9.14 -32.06
N TRP A 912 22.89 -8.74 -30.79
CA TRP A 912 21.79 -8.78 -29.83
C TRP A 912 20.60 -7.90 -30.22
N GLU A 913 20.81 -6.67 -30.70
CA GLU A 913 19.71 -5.78 -31.11
C GLU A 913 18.99 -6.31 -32.36
N ASN A 914 19.75 -6.85 -33.34
CA ASN A 914 19.13 -7.40 -34.54
C ASN A 914 18.34 -8.68 -34.21
N GLU A 915 18.91 -9.59 -33.40
CA GLU A 915 18.21 -10.78 -32.89
C GLU A 915 16.97 -10.40 -32.08
N PHE A 916 17.07 -9.40 -31.21
CA PHE A 916 15.95 -8.93 -30.40
C PHE A 916 14.79 -8.43 -31.28
N TYR A 917 15.05 -7.57 -32.27
CA TYR A 917 13.99 -6.91 -33.04
C TYR A 917 13.44 -7.70 -34.23
N ASN A 918 14.08 -8.81 -34.63
CA ASN A 918 13.70 -9.54 -35.84
C ASN A 918 13.43 -11.01 -35.51
N ARG A 919 12.19 -11.48 -35.70
CA ARG A 919 11.77 -12.87 -35.43
C ARG A 919 12.37 -13.87 -36.42
N SER A 920 12.75 -13.40 -37.60
CA SER A 920 13.34 -14.25 -38.64
C SER A 920 14.77 -14.70 -38.32
N ILE A 921 15.45 -14.06 -37.37
CA ILE A 921 16.80 -14.43 -36.95
C ILE A 921 16.72 -15.57 -35.96
N GLY A 922 17.28 -16.73 -36.33
CA GLY A 922 17.30 -17.94 -35.51
C GLY A 922 18.72 -18.34 -35.11
N ALA A 923 19.31 -19.25 -35.88
CA ALA A 923 20.63 -19.82 -35.55
C ALA A 923 21.77 -18.79 -35.64
N VAL A 924 22.61 -18.76 -34.61
CA VAL A 924 23.82 -17.93 -34.54
C VAL A 924 25.06 -18.80 -34.63
N TYR A 925 25.92 -18.45 -35.59
CA TYR A 925 27.15 -19.17 -35.90
C TYR A 925 28.38 -18.30 -35.64
N ASP A 926 29.39 -18.84 -34.96
CA ASP A 926 30.66 -18.14 -34.74
C ASP A 926 31.78 -18.66 -35.67
N LEU A 927 32.53 -17.74 -36.27
CA LEU A 927 33.64 -18.07 -37.18
C LEU A 927 34.97 -18.32 -36.46
N ARG A 928 35.16 -17.74 -35.28
CA ARG A 928 36.44 -17.77 -34.55
C ARG A 928 36.23 -18.23 -33.12
N GLN A 929 35.35 -17.53 -32.43
CA GLN A 929 35.04 -17.69 -31.02
C GLN A 929 33.62 -17.22 -30.74
N PRO A 930 32.96 -17.77 -29.70
CA PRO A 930 31.61 -17.39 -29.34
C PRO A 930 31.52 -15.92 -28.89
N SER A 931 30.31 -15.38 -28.98
CA SER A 931 29.96 -14.07 -28.47
C SER A 931 29.87 -14.06 -26.92
N MET A 932 29.85 -12.87 -26.32
CA MET A 932 29.72 -12.75 -24.86
C MET A 932 28.31 -13.18 -24.39
N GLY A 933 28.20 -13.56 -23.11
CA GLY A 933 26.90 -13.83 -22.47
C GLY A 933 26.40 -15.28 -22.50
N ASP A 934 27.24 -16.23 -22.93
CA ASP A 934 27.02 -17.68 -22.83
C ASP A 934 25.68 -18.18 -23.42
N LEU A 935 25.20 -17.49 -24.47
CA LEU A 935 24.04 -17.94 -25.23
C LEU A 935 24.42 -19.10 -26.16
N PRO A 936 23.49 -20.02 -26.48
CA PRO A 936 23.76 -21.11 -27.41
C PRO A 936 24.28 -20.62 -28.76
N GLU A 937 25.49 -21.01 -29.12
CA GLU A 937 26.13 -20.65 -30.40
C GLU A 937 26.81 -21.86 -31.02
N THR A 938 26.79 -21.93 -32.34
CA THR A 938 27.41 -23.05 -33.06
C THR A 938 28.67 -22.59 -33.77
N LYS A 939 29.81 -23.13 -33.33
CA LYS A 939 31.07 -22.92 -34.02
C LYS A 939 31.06 -23.53 -35.40
N VAL A 940 31.37 -22.72 -36.41
CA VAL A 940 31.49 -23.17 -37.79
C VAL A 940 32.94 -23.28 -38.22
N THR A 941 33.21 -24.29 -39.04
CA THR A 941 34.50 -24.51 -39.67
C THR A 941 34.38 -24.35 -41.17
N GLU A 942 35.42 -23.79 -41.80
CA GLU A 942 35.42 -23.55 -43.24
C GLU A 942 36.00 -24.78 -43.98
N ARG A 943 35.25 -25.34 -44.92
CA ARG A 943 35.75 -26.35 -45.86
C ARG A 943 36.65 -25.69 -46.92
N ARG A 944 37.51 -26.46 -47.60
CA ARG A 944 38.46 -25.92 -48.61
C ARG A 944 37.80 -25.07 -49.71
N ASP A 945 36.60 -25.43 -50.13
CA ASP A 945 35.78 -24.74 -51.14
C ASP A 945 35.00 -23.52 -50.60
N GLY A 946 35.15 -23.21 -49.32
CA GLY A 946 34.53 -22.06 -48.65
C GLY A 946 33.21 -22.35 -47.95
N VAL A 947 32.65 -23.56 -48.07
CA VAL A 947 31.38 -23.91 -47.39
C VAL A 947 31.59 -23.96 -45.87
N LEU A 948 30.68 -23.33 -45.13
CA LEU A 948 30.69 -23.37 -43.66
C LEU A 948 30.04 -24.66 -43.17
N LEU A 949 30.72 -25.35 -42.25
CA LEU A 949 30.31 -26.61 -41.67
C LEU A 949 30.05 -26.43 -40.17
N ALA A 950 28.87 -26.84 -39.71
CA ALA A 950 28.55 -27.03 -38.30
C ALA A 950 28.54 -28.53 -38.00
N ASN A 951 29.32 -28.97 -37.01
CA ASN A 951 29.44 -30.41 -36.67
C ASN A 951 29.74 -31.32 -37.88
N GLY A 952 30.56 -30.82 -38.83
CA GLY A 952 30.93 -31.54 -40.05
C GLY A 952 29.90 -31.52 -41.18
N GLN A 953 28.72 -30.92 -40.98
CA GLN A 953 27.64 -30.84 -41.98
C GLN A 953 27.52 -29.42 -42.57
N PRO A 954 27.23 -29.28 -43.88
CA PRO A 954 27.00 -27.98 -44.50
C PRO A 954 25.84 -27.21 -43.86
N VAL A 955 26.11 -25.96 -43.47
CA VAL A 955 25.08 -25.06 -42.91
C VAL A 955 24.19 -24.51 -44.02
N ARG A 956 22.87 -24.60 -43.83
CA ARG A 956 21.86 -24.28 -44.85
C ARG A 956 20.80 -23.33 -44.30
N HIS A 957 20.85 -22.08 -44.73
CA HIS A 957 19.77 -21.10 -44.51
C HIS A 957 19.59 -20.25 -45.77
N PRO A 958 18.36 -19.89 -46.17
CA PRO A 958 18.09 -19.10 -47.37
C PRO A 958 18.58 -17.65 -47.25
N TYR A 959 18.72 -17.14 -46.03
CA TYR A 959 19.24 -15.81 -45.74
C TYR A 959 20.31 -15.85 -44.67
N VAL A 960 21.24 -14.91 -44.74
CA VAL A 960 22.29 -14.74 -43.73
C VAL A 960 22.53 -13.27 -43.45
N LEU A 961 22.60 -12.91 -42.17
CA LEU A 961 23.00 -11.60 -41.68
C LEU A 961 24.42 -11.68 -41.13
N SER A 962 25.29 -10.77 -41.55
CA SER A 962 26.65 -10.65 -41.02
C SER A 962 27.17 -9.22 -41.18
N GLU A 963 28.30 -8.92 -40.54
CA GLU A 963 29.09 -7.73 -40.87
C GLU A 963 29.54 -7.78 -42.34
N GLU A 964 29.68 -6.62 -42.98
CA GLU A 964 30.17 -6.47 -44.36
C GLU A 964 31.63 -6.94 -44.51
N SER A 965 32.39 -6.89 -43.41
CA SER A 965 33.76 -7.37 -43.29
C SER A 965 33.86 -8.89 -43.51
N VAL A 966 32.80 -9.65 -43.22
CA VAL A 966 32.74 -11.10 -43.41
C VAL A 966 32.38 -11.39 -44.87
N PRO A 967 33.29 -12.02 -45.64
CA PRO A 967 33.14 -12.15 -47.09
C PRO A 967 32.19 -13.30 -47.47
N LEU A 968 30.95 -13.31 -46.98
CA LEU A 968 29.95 -14.33 -47.30
C LEU A 968 29.47 -14.23 -48.76
N ALA A 969 29.23 -15.39 -49.37
CA ALA A 969 28.59 -15.53 -50.67
C ALA A 969 27.08 -15.26 -50.56
N GLY A 970 26.49 -14.71 -51.62
CA GLY A 970 25.06 -14.42 -51.69
C GLY A 970 24.76 -13.02 -52.23
N LYS A 971 23.52 -12.83 -52.71
CA LYS A 971 23.03 -11.54 -53.21
C LYS A 971 22.58 -10.67 -52.05
N VAL A 972 23.07 -9.44 -51.98
CA VAL A 972 22.62 -8.46 -50.97
C VAL A 972 21.14 -8.15 -51.17
N VAL A 973 20.35 -8.25 -50.09
CA VAL A 973 18.91 -7.96 -50.06
C VAL A 973 18.65 -6.62 -49.37
N ALA A 974 19.29 -6.40 -48.23
CA ALA A 974 19.17 -5.18 -47.43
C ALA A 974 20.47 -4.91 -46.66
N ARG A 975 20.66 -3.68 -46.18
CA ARG A 975 21.86 -3.26 -45.43
C ARG A 975 21.53 -2.20 -44.38
N ASP A 976 22.24 -2.28 -43.26
CA ASP A 976 22.46 -1.16 -42.36
C ASP A 976 23.84 -0.56 -42.66
N VAL A 977 23.85 0.50 -43.46
CA VAL A 977 25.08 1.06 -44.04
C VAL A 977 26.04 1.59 -42.97
N ARG A 978 25.52 2.26 -41.93
CA ARG A 978 26.36 2.92 -40.93
C ARG A 978 26.89 1.92 -39.88
N LYS A 979 26.17 0.84 -39.59
CA LYS A 979 26.68 -0.26 -38.75
C LYS A 979 27.50 -1.29 -39.53
N GLY A 980 27.43 -1.27 -40.87
CA GLY A 980 28.11 -2.25 -41.72
C GLY A 980 27.49 -3.64 -41.64
N MET A 981 26.18 -3.75 -41.38
CA MET A 981 25.47 -5.03 -41.37
C MET A 981 24.79 -5.29 -42.71
N VAL A 982 24.92 -6.51 -43.23
CA VAL A 982 24.46 -6.87 -44.58
C VAL A 982 23.63 -8.15 -44.53
N LEU A 983 22.38 -8.06 -44.98
CA LEU A 983 21.50 -9.20 -45.18
C LEU A 983 21.69 -9.73 -46.61
N ARG A 984 22.02 -11.01 -46.74
CA ARG A 984 22.26 -11.68 -48.04
C ARG A 984 21.31 -12.85 -48.23
N ARG A 985 20.82 -13.03 -49.46
CA ARG A 985 20.16 -14.25 -49.92
C ARG A 985 21.21 -15.24 -50.41
N THR A 986 21.19 -16.45 -49.88
CA THR A 986 22.12 -17.52 -50.24
C THR A 986 21.54 -18.41 -51.33
N ASP A 987 22.37 -19.28 -51.90
CA ASP A 987 21.94 -20.35 -52.81
C ASP A 987 21.54 -21.64 -52.05
N GLY A 988 21.14 -21.51 -50.77
CA GLY A 988 20.77 -22.63 -49.90
C GLY A 988 21.93 -23.28 -49.10
N VAL A 989 23.14 -22.71 -49.18
CA VAL A 989 24.29 -23.08 -48.33
C VAL A 989 25.07 -21.81 -47.94
N LEU A 990 25.54 -21.76 -46.70
CA LEU A 990 26.41 -20.68 -46.23
C LEU A 990 27.85 -20.96 -46.67
N ALA A 991 28.47 -19.99 -47.33
CA ALA A 991 29.83 -20.13 -47.82
C ALA A 991 30.56 -18.79 -47.86
N ILE A 992 31.88 -18.82 -47.71
CA ILE A 992 32.77 -17.71 -47.99
C ILE A 992 32.82 -17.50 -49.51
N GLY A 993 32.51 -16.28 -49.95
CA GLY A 993 32.50 -15.88 -51.35
C GLY A 993 33.89 -15.54 -51.89
N TYR A 994 34.78 -14.97 -51.07
CA TYR A 994 36.15 -14.64 -51.50
C TYR A 994 37.13 -14.55 -50.33
N ARG A 995 38.42 -14.64 -50.65
CA ARG A 995 39.55 -14.44 -49.71
C ARG A 995 40.49 -13.38 -50.26
N VAL A 996 41.00 -12.53 -49.38
CA VAL A 996 42.03 -11.53 -49.71
C VAL A 996 43.27 -11.82 -48.87
N ARG A 997 44.44 -11.89 -49.52
CA ARG A 997 45.75 -12.03 -48.86
C ARG A 997 46.67 -10.89 -49.28
N GLY A 998 47.58 -10.48 -48.41
CA GLY A 998 48.54 -9.40 -48.68
C GLY A 998 48.06 -8.01 -48.27
N LEU A 999 46.92 -7.92 -47.60
CA LEU A 999 46.57 -6.77 -46.75
C LEU A 999 47.12 -7.01 -45.35
N TYR A 1000 47.52 -5.94 -44.68
CA TYR A 1000 47.96 -6.03 -43.30
C TYR A 1000 46.77 -6.33 -42.37
N PRO A 1001 46.99 -7.06 -41.26
CA PRO A 1001 45.93 -7.37 -40.32
C PRO A 1001 45.31 -6.08 -39.75
N ASN A 1002 43.97 -6.01 -39.75
CA ASN A 1002 43.17 -4.94 -39.15
C ASN A 1002 43.26 -3.54 -39.79
N ASP A 1003 43.82 -3.41 -40.99
CA ASP A 1003 43.68 -2.19 -41.80
C ASP A 1003 43.45 -2.51 -43.28
N THR A 1004 43.38 -1.47 -44.11
CA THR A 1004 43.22 -1.59 -45.57
C THR A 1004 44.55 -1.49 -46.31
N TRP A 1005 45.68 -1.34 -45.61
CA TRP A 1005 46.99 -1.20 -46.24
C TRP A 1005 47.42 -2.50 -46.89
N SER A 1006 47.91 -2.40 -48.11
CA SER A 1006 48.53 -3.52 -48.81
C SER A 1006 50.05 -3.56 -48.63
N GLY A 1007 50.63 -4.75 -48.78
CA GLY A 1007 52.04 -4.87 -49.18
C GLY A 1007 52.21 -4.70 -50.70
N ARG A 1008 53.36 -5.12 -51.24
CA ARG A 1008 53.64 -5.08 -52.70
C ARG A 1008 52.68 -5.92 -53.56
N ARG A 1009 51.98 -6.88 -52.94
CA ARG A 1009 51.16 -7.87 -53.64
C ARG A 1009 49.90 -8.18 -52.84
N VAL A 1010 48.73 -7.92 -53.44
CA VAL A 1010 47.43 -8.33 -52.91
C VAL A 1010 46.85 -9.42 -53.80
N VAL A 1011 46.39 -10.51 -53.19
CA VAL A 1011 45.80 -11.65 -53.88
C VAL A 1011 44.33 -11.74 -53.51
N TYR A 1012 43.47 -11.49 -54.50
CA TYR A 1012 42.05 -11.73 -54.41
C TYR A 1012 41.72 -13.12 -54.96
N THR A 1013 40.99 -13.93 -54.19
CA THR A 1013 40.60 -15.29 -54.56
C THR A 1013 39.09 -15.45 -54.40
N ARG A 1014 38.34 -15.48 -55.49
CA ARG A 1014 36.90 -15.76 -55.50
C ARG A 1014 36.68 -17.27 -55.43
N LEU A 1015 35.98 -17.73 -54.42
CA LEU A 1015 35.59 -19.13 -54.28
C LEU A 1015 34.31 -19.39 -55.07
N ARG A 1016 34.15 -20.63 -55.58
CA ARG A 1016 32.98 -21.04 -56.37
C ARG A 1016 32.72 -20.10 -57.57
N CYS A 1017 33.78 -19.63 -58.19
CA CYS A 1017 33.74 -18.65 -59.27
C CYS A 1017 33.42 -19.31 -60.61
N LYS A 1018 32.59 -18.67 -61.45
CA LYS A 1018 32.26 -19.10 -62.82
C LYS A 1018 32.82 -18.17 -63.92
N GLY A 1019 33.69 -17.22 -63.56
CA GLY A 1019 34.13 -16.13 -64.44
C GLY A 1019 33.67 -14.77 -63.91
N GLY A 1020 33.64 -13.73 -64.76
CA GLY A 1020 33.15 -12.39 -64.40
C GLY A 1020 34.26 -11.35 -64.25
N THR A 1021 34.01 -10.28 -63.50
CA THR A 1021 35.01 -9.23 -63.22
C THR A 1021 35.07 -8.91 -61.72
N VAL A 1022 36.22 -8.45 -61.25
CA VAL A 1022 36.37 -7.86 -59.92
C VAL A 1022 36.89 -6.44 -60.05
N THR A 1023 36.26 -5.52 -59.34
CA THR A 1023 36.68 -4.12 -59.21
C THR A 1023 37.26 -3.93 -57.81
N ALA A 1024 38.53 -3.55 -57.74
CA ALA A 1024 39.17 -3.10 -56.49
C ALA A 1024 39.05 -1.58 -56.37
N GLU A 1025 38.56 -1.09 -55.24
CA GLU A 1025 38.59 0.33 -54.88
C GLU A 1025 39.86 0.64 -54.10
N LEU A 1026 40.57 1.67 -54.53
CA LEU A 1026 41.94 1.97 -54.14
C LEU A 1026 42.05 3.42 -53.67
N ALA A 1027 42.86 3.65 -52.65
CA ALA A 1027 43.23 4.99 -52.20
C ALA A 1027 44.72 5.03 -51.83
N SER A 1028 45.33 6.20 -51.95
CA SER A 1028 46.71 6.47 -51.54
C SER A 1028 46.71 7.36 -50.29
N ASP A 1029 47.90 7.62 -49.75
CA ASP A 1029 48.13 8.55 -48.64
C ASP A 1029 49.09 9.66 -49.08
N VAL A 1030 48.63 10.91 -49.00
CA VAL A 1030 49.36 12.12 -49.40
C VAL A 1030 50.58 12.42 -48.51
N HIS A 1031 50.60 11.91 -47.28
CA HIS A 1031 51.69 12.11 -46.34
C HIS A 1031 52.79 11.05 -46.50
N LEU A 1032 52.44 9.88 -47.03
CA LEU A 1032 53.39 8.79 -47.26
C LEU A 1032 53.99 8.77 -48.67
N PHE A 1033 53.23 9.19 -49.68
CA PHE A 1033 53.65 9.17 -51.08
C PHE A 1033 53.57 10.56 -51.72
N SER A 1034 54.65 11.00 -52.35
CA SER A 1034 54.75 12.25 -53.11
C SER A 1034 54.70 12.06 -54.64
N ARG A 1035 54.51 10.82 -55.10
CA ARG A 1035 54.44 10.43 -56.52
C ARG A 1035 53.23 9.52 -56.76
N PRO A 1036 52.65 9.52 -57.98
CA PRO A 1036 51.54 8.65 -58.32
C PRO A 1036 51.83 7.18 -58.01
N GLN A 1037 50.84 6.46 -57.48
CA GLN A 1037 50.92 5.02 -57.27
C GLN A 1037 50.25 4.29 -58.43
N THR A 1038 50.80 3.14 -58.81
CA THR A 1038 50.30 2.27 -59.88
C THR A 1038 49.94 0.90 -59.33
N VAL A 1039 48.70 0.47 -59.60
CA VAL A 1039 48.23 -0.89 -59.30
C VAL A 1039 48.02 -1.63 -60.62
N ARG A 1040 48.66 -2.80 -60.78
CA ARG A 1040 48.56 -3.65 -61.99
C ARG A 1040 47.98 -5.01 -61.66
N ALA A 1041 47.02 -5.48 -62.45
CA ALA A 1041 46.44 -6.81 -62.33
C ALA A 1041 45.88 -7.31 -63.68
N ALA A 1042 46.12 -8.58 -64.00
CA ALA A 1042 45.55 -9.27 -65.17
C ALA A 1042 45.64 -8.48 -66.52
N GLY A 1043 46.77 -7.80 -66.77
CA GLY A 1043 47.00 -7.02 -67.99
C GLY A 1043 46.38 -5.62 -68.00
N ARG A 1044 45.73 -5.20 -66.91
CA ARG A 1044 45.23 -3.82 -66.71
C ARG A 1044 46.03 -3.12 -65.62
N SER A 1045 46.06 -1.81 -65.67
CA SER A 1045 46.68 -0.98 -64.64
C SER A 1045 45.92 0.31 -64.45
N VAL A 1046 45.94 0.84 -63.23
CA VAL A 1046 45.51 2.20 -62.92
C VAL A 1046 46.63 2.92 -62.20
N THR A 1047 46.90 4.16 -62.60
CA THR A 1047 47.85 5.07 -61.96
C THR A 1047 47.07 6.29 -61.50
N PHE A 1048 47.27 6.69 -60.25
CA PHE A 1048 46.52 7.78 -59.63
C PHE A 1048 47.40 8.54 -58.64
N ASP A 1049 47.10 9.83 -58.47
CA ASP A 1049 47.86 10.71 -57.58
C ASP A 1049 47.56 10.41 -56.11
N PRO A 1050 48.47 10.76 -55.17
CA PRO A 1050 48.30 10.41 -53.76
C PRO A 1050 47.02 10.92 -53.09
N ALA A 1051 46.41 11.97 -53.62
CA ALA A 1051 45.16 12.56 -53.13
C ALA A 1051 43.90 11.91 -53.72
N ASP A 1052 44.03 11.09 -54.76
CA ASP A 1052 42.90 10.54 -55.51
C ASP A 1052 42.50 9.14 -55.02
N THR A 1053 41.24 8.80 -55.29
CA THR A 1053 40.77 7.41 -55.22
C THR A 1053 40.66 6.85 -56.63
N ALA A 1054 40.98 5.57 -56.80
CA ALA A 1054 40.95 4.89 -58.09
C ALA A 1054 40.16 3.59 -57.99
N SER A 1055 39.64 3.13 -59.13
CA SER A 1055 39.06 1.79 -59.22
C SER A 1055 39.72 1.01 -60.36
N LEU A 1056 40.03 -0.27 -60.11
CA LEU A 1056 40.62 -1.15 -61.10
C LEU A 1056 39.74 -2.38 -61.31
N THR A 1057 39.08 -2.44 -62.47
CA THR A 1057 38.24 -3.58 -62.86
C THR A 1057 39.02 -4.55 -63.73
N VAL A 1058 39.09 -5.82 -63.32
CA VAL A 1058 39.85 -6.88 -64.01
C VAL A 1058 39.02 -8.15 -64.22
N PRO A 1059 39.21 -8.85 -65.35
CA PRO A 1059 38.50 -10.09 -65.61
C PRO A 1059 38.97 -11.23 -64.70
N LEU A 1060 38.03 -12.03 -64.24
CA LEU A 1060 38.26 -13.25 -63.48
C LEU A 1060 38.18 -14.45 -64.41
N ARG A 1061 39.26 -15.24 -64.47
CA ARG A 1061 39.29 -16.52 -65.19
C ARG A 1061 39.15 -17.68 -64.20
N GLN A 1062 38.24 -18.60 -64.50
CA GLN A 1062 37.99 -19.77 -63.67
C GLN A 1062 39.11 -20.80 -63.85
N GLN A 1063 39.66 -21.30 -62.74
CA GLN A 1063 40.59 -22.42 -62.70
C GLN A 1063 40.23 -23.31 -61.51
N GLY A 1064 39.77 -24.54 -61.76
CA GLY A 1064 39.42 -25.50 -60.69
C GLY A 1064 38.34 -25.01 -59.71
N GLY A 1065 37.33 -24.27 -60.21
CA GLY A 1065 36.23 -23.75 -59.38
C GLY A 1065 36.55 -22.47 -58.58
N VAL A 1066 37.75 -21.91 -58.74
CA VAL A 1066 38.21 -20.68 -58.08
C VAL A 1066 38.70 -19.68 -59.13
N CYS A 1067 38.51 -18.38 -58.92
CA CYS A 1067 39.14 -17.35 -59.73
C CYS A 1067 40.14 -16.57 -58.87
N ARG A 1068 41.39 -16.46 -59.31
CA ARG A 1068 42.45 -15.76 -58.58
C ARG A 1068 43.00 -14.61 -59.39
N VAL A 1069 43.10 -13.45 -58.76
CA VAL A 1069 43.76 -12.27 -59.31
C VAL A 1069 44.82 -11.77 -58.35
N VAL A 1070 45.94 -11.32 -58.92
CA VAL A 1070 47.07 -10.76 -58.19
C VAL A 1070 47.19 -9.30 -58.60
N PHE A 1071 47.07 -8.40 -57.63
CA PHE A 1071 47.33 -6.98 -57.75
C PHE A 1071 48.76 -6.70 -57.30
N GLY A 1072 49.58 -6.17 -58.20
CA GLY A 1072 50.91 -5.63 -57.89
C GLY A 1072 50.83 -4.14 -57.64
N VAL A 1073 51.43 -3.68 -56.55
CA VAL A 1073 51.35 -2.28 -56.07
C VAL A 1073 52.76 -1.67 -56.07
N LEU A 1074 52.94 -0.55 -56.76
CA LEU A 1074 54.22 0.17 -56.86
C LEU A 1074 53.99 1.69 -56.95
N PRO A 1075 54.79 2.54 -56.28
CA PRO A 1075 55.79 2.21 -55.27
C PRO A 1075 55.17 1.87 -53.91
N THR A 1076 55.95 1.22 -53.04
CA THR A 1076 55.64 0.98 -51.61
C THR A 1076 56.65 1.72 -50.73
N ALA A 1077 56.25 2.22 -49.56
CA ALA A 1077 57.09 3.00 -48.66
C ALA A 1077 57.03 2.48 -47.21
N VAL A 1078 58.01 2.87 -46.40
CA VAL A 1078 58.05 2.58 -44.95
C VAL A 1078 57.92 3.93 -44.20
N PRO A 1079 56.90 4.16 -43.35
CA PRO A 1079 56.57 5.48 -42.79
C PRO A 1079 57.59 6.10 -41.82
N GLY A 1080 58.51 5.32 -41.24
CA GLY A 1080 59.66 5.84 -40.48
C GLY A 1080 59.38 6.38 -39.06
N LYS A 1081 58.15 6.28 -38.53
CA LYS A 1081 57.77 6.73 -37.17
C LYS A 1081 57.30 5.57 -36.28
N GLY A 1082 58.15 4.56 -36.10
CA GLY A 1082 57.83 3.37 -35.31
C GLY A 1082 57.00 2.28 -36.03
N ASP A 1083 56.53 2.55 -37.25
CA ASP A 1083 55.93 1.56 -38.15
C ASP A 1083 56.95 1.09 -39.20
N ALA A 1084 57.37 -0.18 -39.10
CA ALA A 1084 58.34 -0.83 -39.99
C ALA A 1084 57.70 -1.58 -41.16
N ARG A 1085 56.37 -1.49 -41.33
CA ARG A 1085 55.65 -2.19 -42.41
C ARG A 1085 55.96 -1.55 -43.77
N VAL A 1086 55.98 -2.38 -44.81
CA VAL A 1086 56.11 -1.93 -46.20
C VAL A 1086 54.72 -1.67 -46.76
N LEU A 1087 54.26 -0.43 -46.65
CA LEU A 1087 52.91 -0.02 -47.02
C LEU A 1087 52.83 0.33 -48.51
N GLY A 1088 51.77 -0.13 -49.16
CA GLY A 1088 51.46 0.04 -50.58
C GLY A 1088 50.37 1.07 -50.80
N VAL A 1089 49.23 0.66 -51.34
CA VAL A 1089 47.98 1.46 -51.43
C VAL A 1089 46.96 0.89 -50.44
N HIS A 1090 45.95 1.67 -50.10
CA HIS A 1090 44.76 1.15 -49.43
C HIS A 1090 43.85 0.41 -50.42
N PHE A 1091 43.41 -0.80 -50.08
CA PHE A 1091 42.31 -1.49 -50.75
C PHE A 1091 41.05 -1.29 -49.92
N LEU A 1092 40.20 -0.36 -50.35
CA LEU A 1092 38.98 0.02 -49.63
C LEU A 1092 37.88 -1.04 -49.75
N GLY A 1093 37.86 -1.79 -50.86
CA GLY A 1093 36.88 -2.84 -51.07
C GLY A 1093 37.06 -3.59 -52.39
N PHE A 1094 36.37 -4.73 -52.51
CA PHE A 1094 36.30 -5.52 -53.73
C PHE A 1094 34.85 -5.77 -54.13
N ARG A 1095 34.46 -5.34 -55.33
CA ARG A 1095 33.14 -5.64 -55.92
C ARG A 1095 33.29 -6.70 -57.00
N TYR A 1096 32.58 -7.81 -56.86
CA TYR A 1096 32.54 -8.88 -57.87
C TYR A 1096 31.27 -8.79 -58.69
N THR A 1097 31.42 -8.79 -60.01
CA THR A 1097 30.32 -8.88 -60.97
C THR A 1097 30.38 -10.25 -61.63
N ALA A 1098 29.29 -11.01 -61.49
CA ALA A 1098 29.15 -12.30 -62.15
C ALA A 1098 29.17 -12.15 -63.69
N PRO A 1099 29.60 -13.20 -64.43
CA PRO A 1099 29.68 -13.16 -65.89
C PRO A 1099 28.32 -12.98 -66.57
#